data_AF-A0A2H9LWI1-F1
#
_entry.id   AF-A0A2H9LWI1-F1
#
_cell.length_a   1.000
_cell.length_b   1.000
_cell.length_c   1.000
_cell.angle_alpha   90.00
_cell.angle_beta   90.00
_cell.angle_gamma   90.00
#
_symmetry.space_group_name_H-M   'P 1'
#
loop_
_entity.id
_entity.type
_entity.pdbx_description
1 polymer ?
#
loop_
_entity_poly.entity_id
_entity_poly.type
_entity_poly.pdbx_seq_one_letter_code
_entity_poly.pdbx_strand_id
1 'polypeptide(L)'
;ATSLQLQFLESLGGFEDSDGNLYAAGDTFITFRAELVDTNGNYLLWEGLRGEDPGDGSVCLTLTNDDKFKSGQSYPDTLGAGVGEYDLTDATVDNFVVTAEVSGGGGAYQQVVTVAKSGGDFTTIQDAVDSITDAAVNKRYLVLVYSGVYAEDITMKQYVYLCGMSRDGCIIQTSSAVELVSVYSNSGIENLTCIKAGNNGVPTVFVSSEFGPAFVRNCILSPTDPDSYAILSAIGDVEIDNCTITGRSIRAYNDDGEFNIEIKNCTIEVTVGYGIDLEIGNGGIPSSTVKIFDTEIINNYNNAIGHGIACIGAGTADVFLRDVKIECLHASANSIYADNARQVYVSNLNANREKHDNVTLISDVMGIDVPKANVITVAKSGGMFTTIQASIDSANPIVHSGTAQAGAADTITLAAAASAVDDYYNGMKVRLTGGTGSGQIRTIIDYVGSTKVATVDSNWSVNPDATTTYAVESIITVSVYPGEYDEAITLKDCVDIIAVDPRSTKILQAVIDNNVSCLCFLRIGLQSTLTLQNANSKVNLDENVLSMVKIGTATALVGGDVSGNARGGFAIDIQSSRSTASQVASGPLGVSVGINNTASGAYSITIGVGSSASGARSSASGYQNNASGAKSTASGYSNNASGANSTASGYYSTASGEGCTAIGYKARARIARTTSICGPQINRKDNNEAAGVAFESFCGVEVVLMTKEVDLKVVAGHTITLPAGCHFWIDAMGLEATVVTGMTVQPTVSYGITGNTTKHGAAAITTALTAAFKREIETPLVPEDGETSLVGAITVAATATTMLGRFYFKGMLIEDE
;
A
#
# COMPACT_ATOMS: atom_id res chain seq x y z
N ALA A 1 -31.74 57.63 -20.39
CA ALA A 1 -31.84 56.32 -19.74
C ALA A 1 -31.99 56.59 -18.25
N THR A 2 -33.02 56.03 -17.61
CA THR A 2 -33.60 56.50 -16.34
C THR A 2 -33.46 55.44 -15.24
N SER A 3 -32.23 55.15 -14.85
CA SER A 3 -31.76 54.57 -13.58
C SER A 3 -30.34 54.05 -13.81
N LEU A 4 -29.47 54.24 -12.82
CA LEU A 4 -28.08 53.83 -12.85
C LEU A 4 -27.80 53.26 -11.44
N GLN A 5 -27.51 51.97 -11.36
CA GLN A 5 -27.27 51.30 -10.07
C GLN A 5 -25.76 51.21 -9.84
N LEU A 6 -25.32 51.60 -8.64
CA LEU A 6 -23.98 51.31 -8.14
C LEU A 6 -24.07 50.08 -7.24
N GLN A 7 -23.34 49.02 -7.59
CA GLN A 7 -23.26 47.81 -6.78
C GLN A 7 -21.80 47.60 -6.37
N PHE A 8 -21.54 47.54 -5.07
CA PHE A 8 -20.23 47.19 -4.52
C PHE A 8 -20.10 45.67 -4.55
N LEU A 9 -19.18 45.15 -5.37
CA LEU A 9 -19.15 43.72 -5.68
C LEU A 9 -18.15 42.92 -4.87
N GLU A 10 -16.98 43.46 -4.51
CA GLU A 10 -15.96 42.73 -3.72
C GLU A 10 -14.87 43.69 -3.19
N SER A 11 -14.31 43.36 -2.02
CA SER A 11 -13.07 43.96 -1.49
C SER A 11 -11.87 43.09 -1.86
N LEU A 12 -10.91 43.62 -2.63
CA LEU A 12 -9.64 42.95 -2.87
C LEU A 12 -8.66 43.34 -1.75
N GLY A 13 -8.61 42.52 -0.69
CA GLY A 13 -7.62 42.63 0.39
C GLY A 13 -8.15 43.22 1.71
N GLY A 14 -8.83 42.41 2.51
CA GLY A 14 -9.18 42.72 3.90
C GLY A 14 -9.90 41.57 4.61
N PHE A 15 -9.82 41.52 5.95
CA PHE A 15 -10.62 40.61 6.77
C PHE A 15 -11.97 41.24 7.06
N GLU A 16 -13.06 40.48 6.91
CA GLU A 16 -14.42 40.90 7.29
C GLU A 16 -14.76 40.26 8.64
N ASP A 17 -15.16 41.08 9.64
CA ASP A 17 -15.61 40.55 10.93
C ASP A 17 -17.06 40.04 10.88
N SER A 18 -17.52 39.46 11.98
CA SER A 18 -18.88 38.91 12.11
C SER A 18 -20.00 39.95 12.00
N ASP A 19 -19.66 41.25 12.03
CA ASP A 19 -20.59 42.36 11.94
C ASP A 19 -20.56 43.05 10.56
N GLY A 20 -19.75 42.53 9.61
CA GLY A 20 -19.65 43.04 8.23
C GLY A 20 -18.67 44.21 8.06
N ASN A 21 -17.76 44.44 9.01
CA ASN A 21 -16.76 45.50 8.92
C ASN A 21 -15.46 44.98 8.27
N LEU A 22 -14.91 45.78 7.35
CA LEU A 22 -13.70 45.45 6.57
C LEU A 22 -12.42 46.02 7.20
N TYR A 23 -11.39 45.19 7.36
CA TYR A 23 -10.09 45.55 7.93
C TYR A 23 -8.94 45.27 6.95
N ALA A 24 -8.09 46.27 6.67
CA ALA A 24 -6.82 46.08 5.94
C ALA A 24 -5.69 45.68 6.92
N ALA A 25 -4.85 44.71 6.54
CA ALA A 25 -3.71 44.27 7.34
C ALA A 25 -2.40 44.87 6.80
N GLY A 26 -1.87 45.91 7.46
CA GLY A 26 -0.60 46.56 7.08
C GLY A 26 -0.73 47.64 6.00
N ASP A 27 0.33 47.89 5.24
CA ASP A 27 0.43 48.90 4.17
C ASP A 27 -0.37 48.52 2.89
N THR A 28 -1.57 47.94 3.04
CA THR A 28 -2.39 47.43 1.93
C THR A 28 -3.56 48.37 1.63
N PHE A 29 -3.80 48.67 0.34
CA PHE A 29 -4.94 49.47 -0.11
C PHE A 29 -6.21 48.63 -0.30
N ILE A 30 -7.36 49.19 0.07
CA ILE A 30 -8.68 48.62 -0.26
C ILE A 30 -9.09 49.14 -1.64
N THR A 31 -9.27 48.22 -2.61
CA THR A 31 -9.77 48.55 -3.95
C THR A 31 -11.25 48.22 -4.04
N PHE A 32 -12.07 49.14 -4.54
CA PHE A 32 -13.50 48.92 -4.79
C PHE A 32 -13.76 48.70 -6.29
N ARG A 33 -14.54 47.67 -6.61
CA ARG A 33 -15.15 47.50 -7.94
C ARG A 33 -16.56 48.08 -7.93
N ALA A 34 -16.83 49.00 -8.85
CA ALA A 34 -18.18 49.50 -9.11
C ALA A 34 -18.53 49.21 -10.57
N GLU A 35 -19.69 48.62 -10.82
CA GLU A 35 -20.18 48.33 -12.16
C GLU A 35 -21.31 49.28 -12.56
N LEU A 36 -21.28 49.76 -13.81
CA LEU A 36 -22.36 50.53 -14.42
C LEU A 36 -23.15 49.60 -15.35
N VAL A 37 -24.44 49.44 -15.07
CA VAL A 37 -25.34 48.59 -15.88
C VAL A 37 -26.40 49.46 -16.55
N ASP A 38 -26.61 49.29 -17.86
CA ASP A 38 -27.70 49.96 -18.57
C ASP A 38 -29.07 49.33 -18.28
N THR A 39 -30.16 49.97 -18.70
CA THR A 39 -31.54 49.48 -18.47
C THR A 39 -31.86 48.14 -19.14
N ASN A 40 -30.95 47.58 -19.94
CA ASN A 40 -31.09 46.28 -20.60
C ASN A 40 -30.20 45.19 -19.98
N GLY A 41 -29.47 45.50 -18.91
CA GLY A 41 -28.55 44.55 -18.26
C GLY A 41 -27.19 44.45 -18.95
N ASN A 42 -26.83 45.38 -19.84
CA ASN A 42 -25.51 45.39 -20.47
C ASN A 42 -24.51 46.11 -19.58
N TYR A 43 -23.36 45.48 -19.34
CA TYR A 43 -22.23 46.07 -18.63
C TYR A 43 -21.57 47.16 -19.48
N LEU A 44 -21.54 48.39 -18.98
CA LEU A 44 -20.68 49.45 -19.50
C LEU A 44 -19.39 49.39 -18.69
N LEU A 45 -18.35 48.79 -19.28
CA LEU A 45 -17.09 48.51 -18.58
C LEU A 45 -16.44 49.81 -18.09
N TRP A 46 -16.31 49.97 -16.77
CA TRP A 46 -15.43 50.95 -16.14
C TRP A 46 -14.80 50.33 -14.89
N GLU A 47 -13.49 50.32 -14.81
CA GLU A 47 -12.75 49.95 -13.59
C GLU A 47 -11.86 51.13 -13.20
N GLY A 48 -12.06 51.66 -11.99
CA GLY A 48 -11.20 52.70 -11.42
C GLY A 48 -11.91 53.67 -10.49
N LEU A 49 -12.22 53.25 -9.26
CA LEU A 49 -12.42 54.16 -8.14
C LEU A 49 -11.32 53.89 -7.10
N ARG A 50 -10.46 54.88 -6.85
CA ARG A 50 -9.52 54.91 -5.71
C ARG A 50 -9.79 56.16 -4.88
N GLY A 51 -9.81 56.01 -3.56
CA GLY A 51 -9.89 57.12 -2.62
C GLY A 51 -8.59 57.25 -1.84
N GLU A 52 -8.17 58.49 -1.59
CA GLU A 52 -7.01 58.83 -0.75
C GLU A 52 -7.46 59.20 0.67
N ASP A 53 -6.64 58.91 1.68
CA ASP A 53 -6.71 59.49 3.03
C ASP A 53 -5.82 60.76 3.07
N PRO A 54 -6.39 61.97 3.17
CA PRO A 54 -5.66 63.22 3.26
C PRO A 54 -5.12 63.52 4.68
N GLY A 55 -5.26 62.59 5.63
CA GLY A 55 -4.71 62.70 6.99
C GLY A 55 -5.61 63.41 8.00
N ASP A 56 -6.91 63.58 7.69
CA ASP A 56 -7.93 64.11 8.60
C ASP A 56 -9.02 63.10 8.97
N GLY A 57 -8.95 61.86 8.45
CA GLY A 57 -9.92 60.81 8.70
C GLY A 57 -11.10 60.76 7.71
N SER A 58 -11.04 61.48 6.58
CA SER A 58 -12.06 61.41 5.53
C SER A 58 -11.49 61.08 4.15
N VAL A 59 -12.03 60.05 3.47
CA VAL A 59 -11.62 59.69 2.10
C VAL A 59 -12.43 60.47 1.07
N CYS A 60 -11.77 61.17 0.15
CA CYS A 60 -12.42 61.94 -0.92
C CYS A 60 -12.31 61.21 -2.27
N LEU A 61 -13.43 60.73 -2.83
CA LEU A 61 -13.48 60.15 -4.18
C LEU A 61 -13.81 61.26 -5.19
N THR A 62 -12.87 61.58 -6.08
CA THR A 62 -13.09 62.58 -7.15
C THR A 62 -13.37 61.89 -8.48
N LEU A 63 -14.51 62.18 -9.10
CA LEU A 63 -14.82 61.79 -10.48
C LEU A 63 -14.46 62.96 -11.39
N THR A 64 -13.49 62.80 -12.30
CA THR A 64 -13.23 63.78 -13.37
C THR A 64 -13.61 63.23 -14.73
N ASN A 65 -14.64 63.81 -15.35
CA ASN A 65 -14.93 63.65 -16.78
C ASN A 65 -14.02 64.57 -17.59
N ASP A 66 -13.26 63.99 -18.51
CA ASP A 66 -12.59 64.71 -19.59
C ASP A 66 -13.63 65.02 -20.68
N ASP A 67 -14.32 66.16 -20.57
CA ASP A 67 -14.59 67.13 -21.65
C ASP A 67 -15.73 68.12 -21.31
N LYS A 68 -15.37 69.41 -21.23
CA LYS A 68 -16.20 70.65 -21.22
C LYS A 68 -17.03 70.95 -19.96
N PHE A 69 -16.59 71.94 -19.17
CA PHE A 69 -17.19 73.29 -18.97
C PHE A 69 -16.50 74.03 -17.80
N LYS A 70 -16.56 75.37 -17.81
CA LYS A 70 -15.81 76.27 -16.91
C LYS A 70 -16.51 76.57 -15.57
N SER A 71 -15.68 76.65 -14.51
CA SER A 71 -15.63 77.61 -13.38
C SER A 71 -16.75 77.69 -12.32
N GLY A 72 -16.34 77.62 -11.03
CA GLY A 72 -16.64 78.66 -10.02
C GLY A 72 -17.23 78.25 -8.65
N GLN A 73 -16.45 78.52 -7.57
CA GLN A 73 -16.83 78.76 -6.14
C GLN A 73 -17.24 77.58 -5.20
N SER A 74 -17.21 77.84 -3.88
CA SER A 74 -16.76 76.99 -2.76
C SER A 74 -17.71 76.87 -1.53
N TYR A 75 -17.55 75.79 -0.72
CA TYR A 75 -17.98 75.47 0.70
C TYR A 75 -19.44 75.00 1.00
N PRO A 76 -19.76 74.38 2.18
CA PRO A 76 -19.18 73.23 2.91
C PRO A 76 -20.23 72.16 3.41
N ASP A 77 -19.73 71.12 4.10
CA ASP A 77 -20.36 70.27 5.15
C ASP A 77 -21.29 69.06 4.83
N THR A 78 -20.68 67.87 5.01
CA THR A 78 -21.03 66.73 5.90
C THR A 78 -22.49 66.27 6.04
N LEU A 79 -22.79 64.99 5.75
CA LEU A 79 -23.91 64.21 6.32
C LEU A 79 -23.65 62.69 6.20
N GLY A 80 -23.97 61.94 7.26
CA GLY A 80 -23.46 60.60 7.59
C GLY A 80 -24.20 59.36 7.04
N ALA A 81 -23.62 58.20 7.39
CA ALA A 81 -23.82 56.87 6.84
C ALA A 81 -25.23 56.24 7.04
N GLY A 82 -25.71 55.55 5.99
CA GLY A 82 -26.84 54.64 6.02
C GLY A 82 -27.09 53.99 4.65
N VAL A 83 -27.14 52.65 4.60
CA VAL A 83 -27.46 51.86 3.39
C VAL A 83 -28.92 52.10 3.00
N GLY A 84 -29.18 52.59 1.78
CA GLY A 84 -30.53 52.80 1.25
C GLY A 84 -30.55 52.86 -0.27
N GLU A 85 -31.65 52.41 -0.89
CA GLU A 85 -31.95 52.64 -2.32
C GLU A 85 -32.18 54.14 -2.56
N TYR A 86 -31.50 54.72 -3.55
CA TYR A 86 -31.64 56.14 -3.90
C TYR A 86 -32.21 56.33 -5.31
N ASP A 87 -33.35 57.02 -5.40
CA ASP A 87 -33.98 57.44 -6.66
C ASP A 87 -33.45 58.83 -7.07
N LEU A 88 -32.72 58.91 -8.19
CA LEU A 88 -32.07 60.13 -8.69
C LEU A 88 -32.98 60.89 -9.68
N THR A 89 -34.22 61.18 -9.29
CA THR A 89 -35.20 61.79 -10.20
C THR A 89 -35.19 63.31 -10.29
N ASP A 90 -34.44 64.05 -9.45
CA ASP A 90 -34.39 65.52 -9.59
C ASP A 90 -33.17 66.16 -8.90
N ALA A 91 -31.99 66.10 -9.55
CA ALA A 91 -30.86 67.01 -9.30
C ALA A 91 -29.74 66.72 -10.32
N THR A 92 -29.17 67.77 -10.93
CA THR A 92 -27.84 67.70 -11.53
C THR A 92 -26.82 67.52 -10.40
N VAL A 93 -26.50 66.27 -10.08
CA VAL A 93 -25.54 65.89 -9.03
C VAL A 93 -24.14 65.96 -9.64
N ASP A 94 -23.40 67.02 -9.30
CA ASP A 94 -22.01 67.23 -9.75
C ASP A 94 -20.96 66.68 -8.76
N ASN A 95 -21.36 66.01 -7.67
CA ASN A 95 -20.49 65.19 -6.81
C ASN A 95 -21.32 64.34 -5.84
N PHE A 96 -20.95 63.06 -5.69
CA PHE A 96 -21.49 62.15 -4.68
C PHE A 96 -20.40 61.91 -3.62
N VAL A 97 -20.60 62.39 -2.39
CA VAL A 97 -19.65 62.23 -1.28
C VAL A 97 -20.23 61.25 -0.27
N VAL A 98 -19.57 60.12 -0.05
CA VAL A 98 -19.85 59.17 1.04
C VAL A 98 -18.68 59.22 2.00
N THR A 99 -18.93 59.49 3.28
CA THR A 99 -17.91 59.48 4.33
C THR A 99 -17.99 58.17 5.11
N ALA A 100 -16.87 57.47 5.23
CA ALA A 100 -16.67 56.37 6.17
C ALA A 100 -15.32 56.59 6.87
N GLU A 101 -15.32 56.59 8.21
CA GLU A 101 -14.11 56.75 9.01
C GLU A 101 -13.28 55.45 8.98
N VAL A 102 -12.00 55.54 8.62
CA VAL A 102 -11.02 54.45 8.80
C VAL A 102 -9.81 55.02 9.51
N SER A 103 -9.40 54.42 10.63
CA SER A 103 -8.21 54.80 11.39
C SER A 103 -7.22 53.63 11.45
N GLY A 104 -6.01 53.81 10.90
CA GLY A 104 -4.96 52.79 10.96
C GLY A 104 -3.61 53.32 10.45
N GLY A 105 -2.59 53.30 11.31
CA GLY A 105 -1.30 53.92 11.06
C GLY A 105 -0.28 53.04 10.33
N GLY A 106 0.11 53.46 9.14
CA GLY A 106 1.34 53.10 8.41
C GLY A 106 1.73 54.33 7.59
N GLY A 107 2.99 54.77 7.63
CA GLY A 107 3.39 56.13 7.22
C GLY A 107 3.05 56.46 5.76
N ALA A 108 2.09 57.37 5.55
CA ALA A 108 1.64 57.85 4.25
C ALA A 108 2.80 58.35 3.34
N TYR A 109 2.70 58.11 2.04
CA TYR A 109 3.55 58.75 1.04
C TYR A 109 3.41 60.26 1.19
N GLN A 110 4.50 60.95 1.49
CA GLN A 110 4.43 62.39 1.77
C GLN A 110 4.34 63.22 0.48
N GLN A 111 4.67 62.62 -0.67
CA GLN A 111 4.79 63.28 -1.96
C GLN A 111 4.34 62.32 -3.08
N VAL A 112 3.39 62.75 -3.91
CA VAL A 112 2.92 62.03 -5.10
C VAL A 112 3.31 62.82 -6.35
N VAL A 113 3.87 62.14 -7.35
CA VAL A 113 4.22 62.69 -8.67
C VAL A 113 3.44 61.92 -9.72
N THR A 114 2.70 62.61 -10.58
CA THR A 114 1.82 61.95 -11.56
C THR A 114 2.47 61.86 -12.94
N VAL A 115 2.31 60.71 -13.58
CA VAL A 115 2.79 60.45 -14.95
C VAL A 115 1.63 60.03 -15.82
N ALA A 116 1.33 60.80 -16.86
CA ALA A 116 0.26 60.50 -17.80
C ALA A 116 0.64 60.91 -19.21
N LYS A 117 0.14 60.21 -20.25
CA LYS A 117 0.38 60.60 -21.65
C LYS A 117 -0.08 62.02 -21.97
N SER A 118 -1.02 62.54 -21.20
CA SER A 118 -1.44 63.94 -21.18
C SER A 118 -2.01 64.25 -19.79
N GLY A 119 -1.83 65.47 -19.29
CA GLY A 119 -2.46 65.97 -18.07
C GLY A 119 -1.79 65.61 -16.73
N GLY A 120 -0.75 64.78 -16.72
CA GLY A 120 0.08 64.52 -15.53
C GLY A 120 1.22 65.54 -15.38
N ASP A 121 1.89 65.53 -14.22
CA ASP A 121 3.06 66.37 -13.96
C ASP A 121 4.19 66.09 -14.96
N PHE A 122 4.30 64.84 -15.39
CA PHE A 122 5.25 64.37 -16.40
C PHE A 122 4.54 63.50 -17.45
N THR A 123 5.12 63.46 -18.66
CA THR A 123 4.63 62.60 -19.77
C THR A 123 5.42 61.29 -19.92
N THR A 124 6.56 61.19 -19.24
CA THR A 124 7.46 60.02 -19.17
C THR A 124 7.70 59.67 -17.70
N ILE A 125 7.92 58.39 -17.43
CA ILE A 125 8.17 57.88 -16.08
C ILE A 125 9.59 58.24 -15.65
N GLN A 126 10.58 58.12 -16.54
CA GLN A 126 11.98 58.38 -16.18
C GLN A 126 12.20 59.86 -15.81
N ASP A 127 11.59 60.82 -16.51
CA ASP A 127 11.73 62.24 -16.14
C ASP A 127 11.11 62.52 -14.76
N ALA A 128 10.01 61.86 -14.42
CA ALA A 128 9.39 61.97 -13.10
C ALA A 128 10.30 61.43 -11.99
N VAL A 129 10.90 60.25 -12.20
CA VAL A 129 11.88 59.68 -11.27
C VAL A 129 13.12 60.58 -11.15
N ASP A 130 13.60 61.14 -12.27
CA ASP A 130 14.78 62.02 -12.29
C ASP A 130 14.54 63.34 -11.56
N SER A 131 13.32 63.87 -11.61
CA SER A 131 12.94 65.09 -10.89
C SER A 131 13.05 64.97 -9.36
N ILE A 132 12.95 63.75 -8.82
CA ILE A 132 13.02 63.49 -7.39
C ILE A 132 14.49 63.45 -6.95
N THR A 133 14.94 64.48 -6.23
CA THR A 133 16.35 64.65 -5.84
C THR A 133 16.62 64.46 -4.35
N ASP A 134 15.58 64.42 -3.52
CA ASP A 134 15.70 64.39 -2.05
C ASP A 134 14.91 63.26 -1.37
N ALA A 135 14.68 62.16 -2.08
CA ALA A 135 14.07 60.96 -1.52
C ALA A 135 14.89 60.40 -0.34
N ALA A 136 14.21 60.08 0.75
CA ALA A 136 14.83 59.59 1.99
C ALA A 136 13.84 58.74 2.80
N VAL A 137 14.32 58.06 3.85
CA VAL A 137 13.48 57.22 4.74
C VAL A 137 12.25 57.95 5.30
N ASN A 138 12.41 59.23 5.60
CA ASN A 138 11.39 60.14 6.12
C ASN A 138 10.76 61.02 5.03
N LYS A 139 11.10 60.80 3.75
CA LYS A 139 10.59 61.55 2.60
C LYS A 139 10.45 60.61 1.39
N ARG A 140 9.43 59.76 1.45
CA ARG A 140 9.12 58.74 0.45
C ARG A 140 8.23 59.32 -0.64
N TYR A 141 8.51 58.95 -1.88
CA TYR A 141 7.80 59.42 -3.06
C TYR A 141 7.01 58.30 -3.71
N LEU A 142 5.80 58.60 -4.16
CA LEU A 142 5.02 57.76 -5.06
C LEU A 142 5.00 58.38 -6.46
N VAL A 143 5.49 57.66 -7.45
CA VAL A 143 5.30 57.98 -8.88
C VAL A 143 4.07 57.21 -9.34
N LEU A 144 2.98 57.93 -9.55
CA LEU A 144 1.68 57.38 -9.94
C LEU A 144 1.53 57.43 -11.45
N VAL A 145 1.50 56.26 -12.09
CA VAL A 145 1.46 56.14 -13.55
C VAL A 145 0.03 55.86 -14.00
N TYR A 146 -0.54 56.73 -14.82
CA TYR A 146 -1.84 56.53 -15.43
C TYR A 146 -1.77 55.50 -16.55
N SER A 147 -2.92 54.94 -16.95
CA SER A 147 -2.99 53.96 -18.03
C SER A 147 -2.38 54.50 -19.33
N GLY A 148 -1.57 53.67 -19.97
CA GLY A 148 -0.83 54.02 -21.18
C GLY A 148 0.33 53.08 -21.42
N VAL A 149 0.89 53.16 -22.63
CA VAL A 149 2.07 52.41 -23.04
C VAL A 149 3.31 53.31 -23.01
N TYR A 150 4.21 53.06 -22.08
CA TYR A 150 5.42 53.84 -21.81
C TYR A 150 6.63 53.10 -22.37
N ALA A 151 7.21 53.68 -23.42
CA ALA A 151 8.32 53.08 -24.18
C ALA A 151 9.66 53.64 -23.69
N GLU A 152 10.11 53.19 -22.52
CA GLU A 152 11.25 53.74 -21.80
C GLU A 152 11.86 52.71 -20.85
N ASP A 153 13.13 52.90 -20.51
CA ASP A 153 13.86 52.13 -19.50
C ASP A 153 13.85 52.93 -18.19
N ILE A 154 13.53 52.29 -17.07
CA ILE A 154 13.34 52.96 -15.78
C ILE A 154 14.45 52.59 -14.81
N THR A 155 15.18 53.58 -14.33
CA THR A 155 16.12 53.44 -13.21
C THR A 155 15.53 54.09 -11.97
N MET A 156 15.00 53.28 -11.05
CA MET A 156 14.40 53.78 -9.81
C MET A 156 15.45 54.41 -8.89
N LYS A 157 15.00 55.08 -7.83
CA LYS A 157 15.84 55.58 -6.74
C LYS A 157 15.39 54.95 -5.42
N GLN A 158 16.26 54.93 -4.41
CA GLN A 158 15.86 54.52 -3.06
C GLN A 158 14.73 55.43 -2.56
N TYR A 159 13.76 54.86 -1.85
CA TYR A 159 12.59 55.57 -1.30
C TYR A 159 11.62 56.18 -2.33
N VAL A 160 11.71 55.76 -3.59
CA VAL A 160 10.77 56.11 -4.67
C VAL A 160 10.01 54.86 -5.09
N TYR A 161 8.69 54.91 -5.10
CA TYR A 161 7.82 53.80 -5.44
C TYR A 161 7.08 54.10 -6.74
N LEU A 162 6.93 53.12 -7.62
CA LEU A 162 6.24 53.27 -8.90
C LEU A 162 4.95 52.45 -8.88
N CYS A 163 3.80 53.10 -8.96
CA CYS A 163 2.51 52.41 -8.95
C CYS A 163 1.72 52.75 -10.21
N GLY A 164 1.34 51.73 -10.97
CA GLY A 164 0.37 51.90 -12.05
C GLY A 164 -1.04 52.09 -11.50
N MET A 165 -1.86 52.84 -12.21
CA MET A 165 -3.30 52.95 -11.93
C MET A 165 -4.07 51.71 -12.35
N SER A 166 -3.54 50.96 -13.31
CA SER A 166 -4.13 49.72 -13.80
C SER A 166 -3.04 48.69 -14.09
N ARG A 167 -3.18 47.49 -13.53
CA ARG A 167 -2.28 46.36 -13.80
C ARG A 167 -2.12 46.08 -15.29
N ASP A 168 -3.22 46.05 -16.03
CA ASP A 168 -3.24 45.74 -17.46
C ASP A 168 -3.12 46.99 -18.35
N GLY A 169 -3.51 48.16 -17.82
CA GLY A 169 -3.54 49.41 -18.57
C GLY A 169 -2.24 50.21 -18.53
N CYS A 170 -1.43 50.06 -17.47
CA CYS A 170 -0.13 50.72 -17.31
C CYS A 170 0.97 49.78 -17.80
N ILE A 171 1.40 49.95 -19.05
CA ILE A 171 2.37 49.06 -19.70
C ILE A 171 3.68 49.81 -19.88
N ILE A 172 4.76 49.30 -19.27
CA ILE A 172 6.13 49.73 -19.53
C ILE A 172 6.76 48.71 -20.47
N GLN A 173 7.33 49.15 -21.58
CA GLN A 173 7.94 48.24 -22.55
C GLN A 173 9.14 48.86 -23.27
N THR A 174 10.12 48.04 -23.59
CA THR A 174 11.32 48.48 -24.30
C THR A 174 11.95 47.33 -25.08
N SER A 175 12.75 47.67 -26.09
CA SER A 175 13.69 46.76 -26.75
C SER A 175 15.14 47.23 -26.58
N SER A 176 15.41 48.04 -25.56
CA SER A 176 16.74 48.54 -25.22
C SER A 176 17.67 47.43 -24.72
N ALA A 177 18.98 47.65 -24.84
CA ALA A 177 20.01 46.71 -24.38
C ALA A 177 20.27 46.78 -22.85
N VAL A 178 19.50 47.59 -22.12
CA VAL A 178 19.50 47.66 -20.64
C VAL A 178 18.20 47.07 -20.07
N GLU A 179 18.18 46.87 -18.76
CA GLU A 179 17.04 46.36 -18.00
C GLU A 179 15.83 47.31 -18.13
N LEU A 180 14.61 46.78 -18.19
CA LEU A 180 13.42 47.62 -18.36
C LEU A 180 13.11 48.41 -17.09
N VAL A 181 13.21 47.79 -15.91
CA VAL A 181 13.08 48.47 -14.62
C VAL A 181 14.16 48.02 -13.66
N SER A 182 14.98 48.94 -13.17
CA SER A 182 15.92 48.71 -12.06
C SER A 182 15.31 49.19 -10.75
N VAL A 183 15.17 48.30 -9.77
CA VAL A 183 14.63 48.55 -8.43
C VAL A 183 15.76 48.45 -7.39
N TYR A 184 15.75 49.35 -6.41
CA TYR A 184 16.78 49.44 -5.37
C TYR A 184 16.20 49.29 -3.96
N SER A 185 17.04 49.43 -2.92
CA SER A 185 16.56 49.37 -1.54
C SER A 185 15.46 50.38 -1.23
N ASN A 186 14.42 49.92 -0.52
CA ASN A 186 13.28 50.74 -0.12
C ASN A 186 12.55 51.37 -1.33
N SER A 187 12.54 50.68 -2.48
CA SER A 187 11.72 51.03 -3.63
C SER A 187 11.03 49.80 -4.20
N GLY A 188 10.11 50.01 -5.12
CA GLY A 188 9.38 48.91 -5.73
C GLY A 188 8.44 49.36 -6.82
N ILE A 189 7.94 48.36 -7.56
CA ILE A 189 6.91 48.54 -8.56
C ILE A 189 5.64 47.83 -8.15
N GLU A 190 4.50 48.42 -8.46
CA GLU A 190 3.20 47.86 -8.13
C GLU A 190 2.13 48.13 -9.20
N ASN A 191 1.23 47.17 -9.41
CA ASN A 191 -0.01 47.34 -10.19
C ASN A 191 0.23 47.82 -11.63
N LEU A 192 1.18 47.20 -12.33
CA LEU A 192 1.53 47.54 -13.72
C LEU A 192 2.03 46.31 -14.51
N THR A 193 2.14 46.46 -15.82
CA THR A 193 2.65 45.44 -16.74
C THR A 193 4.01 45.84 -17.31
N CYS A 194 4.96 44.92 -17.28
CA CYS A 194 6.30 45.08 -17.85
C CYS A 194 6.52 44.07 -18.97
N ILE A 195 6.84 44.56 -20.16
CA ILE A 195 7.10 43.72 -21.35
C ILE A 195 8.49 44.05 -21.91
N LYS A 196 9.43 43.09 -21.79
CA LYS A 196 10.79 43.24 -22.33
C LYS A 196 10.90 42.53 -23.68
N ALA A 197 11.20 43.28 -24.74
CA ALA A 197 11.39 42.74 -26.08
C ALA A 197 12.87 42.44 -26.40
N GLY A 198 13.14 41.21 -26.84
CA GLY A 198 14.33 40.73 -27.57
C GLY A 198 15.70 41.35 -27.26
N ASN A 199 16.37 40.91 -26.19
CA ASN A 199 17.76 41.31 -25.86
C ASN A 199 18.47 40.26 -24.99
N ASN A 200 19.33 39.46 -25.64
CA ASN A 200 20.38 38.53 -25.16
C ASN A 200 20.63 38.41 -23.64
N GLY A 201 19.61 38.03 -22.86
CA GLY A 201 19.73 37.71 -21.43
C GLY A 201 19.55 38.86 -20.43
N VAL A 202 19.06 40.02 -20.85
CA VAL A 202 18.85 41.19 -19.97
C VAL A 202 17.48 41.12 -19.28
N PRO A 203 17.39 41.20 -17.94
CA PRO A 203 16.14 40.98 -17.24
C PRO A 203 15.08 42.06 -17.49
N THR A 204 13.81 41.71 -17.28
CA THR A 204 12.70 42.68 -17.31
C THR A 204 12.77 43.59 -16.08
N VAL A 205 12.86 43.00 -14.89
CA VAL A 205 13.08 43.73 -13.64
C VAL A 205 14.39 43.27 -13.02
N PHE A 206 15.29 44.22 -12.76
CA PHE A 206 16.51 43.98 -12.01
C PHE A 206 16.37 44.55 -10.62
N VAL A 207 16.73 43.77 -9.60
CA VAL A 207 16.59 44.16 -8.20
C VAL A 207 17.96 44.10 -7.51
N SER A 208 18.34 45.20 -6.86
CA SER A 208 19.55 45.31 -6.04
C SER A 208 19.27 46.06 -4.74
N SER A 209 19.12 45.32 -3.63
CA SER A 209 18.51 45.81 -2.39
C SER A 209 19.41 45.69 -1.15
N GLU A 210 20.63 46.23 -1.22
CA GLU A 210 21.68 46.12 -0.18
C GLU A 210 21.30 46.56 1.26
N PHE A 211 20.40 47.53 1.43
CA PHE A 211 20.15 48.21 2.72
C PHE A 211 18.67 48.29 3.14
N GLY A 212 17.79 47.49 2.55
CA GLY A 212 16.35 47.48 2.89
C GLY A 212 15.48 46.90 1.77
N PRO A 213 14.20 46.58 2.07
CA PRO A 213 13.38 45.74 1.21
C PRO A 213 13.08 46.40 -0.13
N ALA A 214 13.16 45.62 -1.21
CA ALA A 214 12.61 45.95 -2.51
C ALA A 214 11.38 45.09 -2.78
N PHE A 215 10.43 45.60 -3.58
CA PHE A 215 9.24 44.82 -3.93
C PHE A 215 8.81 44.90 -5.38
N VAL A 216 8.17 43.83 -5.83
CA VAL A 216 7.43 43.74 -7.09
C VAL A 216 6.06 43.14 -6.76
N ARG A 217 5.00 43.94 -6.85
CA ARG A 217 3.67 43.54 -6.37
C ARG A 217 2.57 43.72 -7.39
N ASN A 218 1.64 42.77 -7.48
CA ASN A 218 0.47 42.87 -8.35
C ASN A 218 0.82 43.24 -9.81
N CYS A 219 1.95 42.75 -10.31
CA CYS A 219 2.46 43.05 -11.65
C CYS A 219 2.25 41.90 -12.63
N ILE A 220 2.31 42.19 -13.93
CA ILE A 220 2.47 41.19 -14.99
C ILE A 220 3.84 41.38 -15.61
N LEU A 221 4.66 40.33 -15.61
CA LEU A 221 6.01 40.36 -16.17
C LEU A 221 6.10 39.35 -17.31
N SER A 222 6.35 39.84 -18.51
CA SER A 222 6.34 39.03 -19.73
C SER A 222 7.59 39.32 -20.58
N PRO A 223 8.74 38.72 -20.25
CA PRO A 223 9.90 38.75 -21.14
C PRO A 223 9.58 37.98 -22.42
N THR A 224 9.83 38.58 -23.58
CA THR A 224 9.65 37.89 -24.87
C THR A 224 10.91 37.18 -25.35
N ASP A 225 12.05 37.41 -24.67
CA ASP A 225 13.34 36.80 -24.97
C ASP A 225 13.54 35.53 -24.12
N PRO A 226 13.79 34.36 -24.72
CA PRO A 226 13.98 33.09 -24.00
C PRO A 226 15.16 33.09 -23.01
N ASP A 227 16.17 33.95 -23.20
CA ASP A 227 17.34 34.02 -22.34
C ASP A 227 17.18 35.02 -21.19
N SER A 228 16.14 35.87 -21.23
CA SER A 228 15.94 36.95 -20.26
C SER A 228 15.03 36.53 -19.11
N TYR A 229 15.49 36.75 -17.87
CA TYR A 229 14.65 36.53 -16.69
C TYR A 229 13.61 37.63 -16.54
N ALA A 230 12.40 37.29 -16.10
CA ALA A 230 11.39 38.30 -15.77
C ALA A 230 11.84 39.12 -14.55
N ILE A 231 12.40 38.46 -13.53
CA ILE A 231 13.03 39.11 -12.39
C ILE A 231 14.42 38.51 -12.19
N LEU A 232 15.43 39.38 -12.09
CA LEU A 232 16.75 39.01 -11.62
C LEU A 232 17.07 39.83 -10.36
N SER A 233 17.24 39.13 -9.25
CA SER A 233 17.69 39.72 -7.98
C SER A 233 19.15 39.38 -7.73
N ALA A 234 19.99 40.39 -7.51
CA ALA A 234 21.41 40.24 -7.25
C ALA A 234 21.76 40.16 -5.74
N ILE A 235 21.06 40.93 -4.88
CA ILE A 235 21.36 41.06 -3.45
C ILE A 235 20.16 41.63 -2.66
N GLY A 236 20.04 41.25 -1.38
CA GLY A 236 19.17 41.87 -0.39
C GLY A 236 17.78 41.25 -0.21
N ASP A 237 16.91 41.97 0.50
CA ASP A 237 15.55 41.53 0.85
C ASP A 237 14.56 41.88 -0.28
N VAL A 238 13.97 40.87 -0.93
CA VAL A 238 13.06 41.07 -2.06
C VAL A 238 11.73 40.37 -1.84
N GLU A 239 10.66 41.13 -2.00
CA GLU A 239 9.29 40.62 -1.96
C GLU A 239 8.66 40.60 -3.35
N ILE A 240 8.14 39.45 -3.76
CA ILE A 240 7.41 39.25 -5.01
C ILE A 240 6.03 38.74 -4.61
N ASP A 241 5.01 39.57 -4.78
CA ASP A 241 3.65 39.29 -4.29
C ASP A 241 2.60 39.48 -5.40
N ASN A 242 1.69 38.51 -5.53
CA ASN A 242 0.53 38.60 -6.42
C ASN A 242 0.92 38.89 -7.89
N CYS A 243 2.05 38.37 -8.34
CA CYS A 243 2.55 38.58 -9.70
C CYS A 243 2.17 37.44 -10.64
N THR A 244 1.94 37.79 -11.91
CA THR A 244 1.83 36.81 -13.00
C THR A 244 3.07 36.93 -13.86
N ILE A 245 3.83 35.84 -13.96
CA ILE A 245 5.15 35.84 -14.59
C ILE A 245 5.20 34.76 -15.66
N THR A 246 5.64 35.11 -16.86
CA THR A 246 5.78 34.16 -17.98
C THR A 246 7.24 34.07 -18.45
N GLY A 247 7.57 33.08 -19.28
CA GLY A 247 8.92 32.98 -19.86
C GLY A 247 9.90 32.26 -18.94
N ARG A 248 11.14 32.76 -18.90
CA ARG A 248 12.14 32.40 -17.89
C ARG A 248 11.93 33.31 -16.69
N SER A 249 11.50 32.78 -15.56
CA SER A 249 10.71 33.59 -14.62
C SER A 249 11.57 34.35 -13.59
N ILE A 250 12.09 33.70 -12.56
CA ILE A 250 12.79 34.38 -11.47
C ILE A 250 14.20 33.79 -11.33
N ARG A 251 15.22 34.66 -11.30
CA ARG A 251 16.57 34.31 -10.82
C ARG A 251 16.92 35.09 -9.58
N ALA A 252 17.33 34.36 -8.55
CA ALA A 252 18.06 34.90 -7.43
C ALA A 252 19.52 34.48 -7.58
N TYR A 253 20.42 35.44 -7.71
CA TYR A 253 21.84 35.18 -7.89
C TYR A 253 22.64 36.04 -6.92
N ASN A 254 23.54 35.47 -6.13
CA ASN A 254 24.38 36.25 -5.23
C ASN A 254 25.78 35.64 -5.06
N ASP A 255 26.83 36.39 -5.39
CA ASP A 255 28.22 35.93 -5.25
C ASP A 255 28.83 36.17 -3.85
N ASP A 256 28.44 37.23 -3.13
CA ASP A 256 29.21 37.78 -2.00
C ASP A 256 28.36 38.37 -0.81
N GLY A 257 27.04 38.11 -0.72
CA GLY A 257 26.18 38.68 0.34
C GLY A 257 25.02 37.81 0.83
N GLU A 258 24.28 38.29 1.83
CA GLU A 258 23.01 37.69 2.30
C GLU A 258 21.84 38.10 1.37
N PHE A 259 20.91 37.19 1.11
CA PHE A 259 19.68 37.50 0.39
C PHE A 259 18.48 36.80 1.05
N ASN A 260 17.39 37.53 1.21
CA ASN A 260 16.12 36.97 1.67
C ASN A 260 15.05 37.25 0.62
N ILE A 261 14.49 36.20 0.05
CA ILE A 261 13.49 36.34 -1.01
C ILE A 261 12.19 35.71 -0.56
N GLU A 262 11.12 36.48 -0.63
CA GLU A 262 9.77 36.03 -0.36
C GLU A 262 8.94 36.13 -1.63
N ILE A 263 8.47 34.98 -2.12
CA ILE A 263 7.57 34.85 -3.27
C ILE A 263 6.23 34.36 -2.73
N LYS A 264 5.16 35.12 -2.95
CA LYS A 264 3.83 34.74 -2.47
C LYS A 264 2.71 35.10 -3.43
N ASN A 265 1.63 34.33 -3.40
CA ASN A 265 0.43 34.56 -4.22
C ASN A 265 0.71 34.67 -5.73
N CYS A 266 1.81 34.09 -6.22
CA CYS A 266 2.23 34.26 -7.60
C CYS A 266 1.71 33.15 -8.51
N THR A 267 1.53 33.47 -9.79
CA THR A 267 1.35 32.48 -10.86
C THR A 267 2.53 32.58 -11.82
N ILE A 268 3.27 31.49 -11.97
CA ILE A 268 4.49 31.41 -12.77
C ILE A 268 4.27 30.39 -13.89
N GLU A 269 4.23 30.87 -15.14
CA GLU A 269 4.16 30.04 -16.32
C GLU A 269 5.51 29.97 -17.04
N VAL A 270 6.22 28.87 -16.84
CA VAL A 270 7.54 28.65 -17.40
C VAL A 270 7.41 28.15 -18.84
N THR A 271 7.83 28.97 -19.81
CA THR A 271 7.85 28.57 -21.23
C THR A 271 9.26 28.26 -21.71
N VAL A 272 10.29 28.77 -21.03
CA VAL A 272 11.72 28.49 -21.28
C VAL A 272 12.53 28.53 -19.98
N GLY A 273 13.49 27.62 -19.81
CA GLY A 273 14.44 27.64 -18.69
C GLY A 273 13.84 27.14 -17.37
N TYR A 274 14.23 27.79 -16.27
CA TYR A 274 13.75 27.51 -14.92
C TYR A 274 12.54 28.39 -14.56
N GLY A 275 11.65 27.89 -13.72
CA GLY A 275 10.65 28.73 -13.07
C GLY A 275 11.30 29.64 -12.04
N ILE A 276 11.77 29.05 -10.95
CA ILE A 276 12.54 29.76 -9.93
C ILE A 276 13.95 29.20 -9.92
N ASP A 277 14.92 30.02 -10.29
CA ASP A 277 16.34 29.71 -10.37
C ASP A 277 17.09 30.39 -9.21
N LEU A 278 17.40 29.62 -8.18
CA LEU A 278 18.14 30.08 -7.00
C LEU A 278 19.59 29.64 -7.18
N GLU A 279 20.42 30.53 -7.69
CA GLU A 279 21.84 30.29 -7.90
C GLU A 279 22.65 30.96 -6.78
N ILE A 280 23.12 30.14 -5.85
CA ILE A 280 23.75 30.58 -4.61
C ILE A 280 25.27 30.56 -4.79
N GLY A 281 25.90 31.72 -4.80
CA GLY A 281 27.35 31.86 -4.94
C GLY A 281 28.15 31.47 -3.70
N ASN A 282 29.48 31.51 -3.83
CA ASN A 282 30.43 30.87 -2.91
C ASN A 282 30.59 31.59 -1.55
N GLY A 283 29.99 32.77 -1.38
CA GLY A 283 30.08 33.61 -0.18
C GLY A 283 29.21 33.18 1.02
N GLY A 284 28.54 32.02 0.91
CA GLY A 284 27.60 31.42 1.87
C GLY A 284 27.67 31.93 3.32
N ILE A 285 26.87 32.95 3.63
CA ILE A 285 26.51 33.29 4.99
C ILE A 285 25.30 32.41 5.35
N PRO A 286 25.32 31.66 6.48
CA PRO A 286 24.30 30.67 6.84
C PRO A 286 22.90 31.22 7.17
N SER A 287 22.56 32.45 6.77
CA SER A 287 21.29 33.13 7.09
C SER A 287 20.42 33.50 5.89
N SER A 288 20.86 33.29 4.63
CA SER A 288 19.99 33.54 3.47
C SER A 288 18.76 32.62 3.49
N THR A 289 17.58 33.21 3.27
CA THR A 289 16.30 32.48 3.26
C THR A 289 15.53 32.69 1.96
N VAL A 290 14.91 31.63 1.46
CA VAL A 290 13.97 31.71 0.34
C VAL A 290 12.64 31.15 0.80
N LYS A 291 11.59 31.95 0.71
CA LYS A 291 10.23 31.62 1.15
C LYS A 291 9.31 31.66 -0.05
N ILE A 292 8.59 30.58 -0.30
CA ILE A 292 7.64 30.47 -1.41
C ILE A 292 6.30 30.00 -0.83
N PHE A 293 5.31 30.87 -0.90
CA PHE A 293 4.01 30.66 -0.28
C PHE A 293 2.88 30.81 -1.30
N ASP A 294 1.84 29.97 -1.21
CA ASP A 294 0.57 30.22 -1.92
C ASP A 294 0.77 30.48 -3.43
N THR A 295 1.73 29.78 -4.05
CA THR A 295 2.25 30.08 -5.41
C THR A 295 2.04 28.89 -6.32
N GLU A 296 1.60 29.15 -7.55
CA GLU A 296 1.42 28.15 -8.59
C GLU A 296 2.51 28.28 -9.67
N ILE A 297 3.19 27.17 -9.97
CA ILE A 297 4.22 27.08 -11.01
C ILE A 297 3.79 26.05 -12.05
N ILE A 298 3.53 26.50 -13.27
CA ILE A 298 3.19 25.66 -14.42
C ILE A 298 4.39 25.68 -15.36
N ASN A 299 5.12 24.58 -15.42
CA ASN A 299 6.32 24.45 -16.24
C ASN A 299 6.05 23.67 -17.52
N ASN A 300 5.90 24.43 -18.62
CA ASN A 300 5.65 23.96 -19.97
C ASN A 300 6.94 23.72 -20.78
N TYR A 301 8.13 23.90 -20.18
CA TYR A 301 9.40 23.82 -20.89
C TYR A 301 9.90 22.38 -21.07
N ASN A 302 10.11 21.99 -22.33
CA ASN A 302 10.49 20.63 -22.71
C ASN A 302 12.03 20.43 -22.78
N ASN A 303 12.75 20.57 -21.67
CA ASN A 303 14.20 20.33 -21.63
C ASN A 303 14.67 19.74 -20.28
N ALA A 304 15.80 19.04 -20.27
CA ALA A 304 16.41 18.38 -19.11
C ALA A 304 16.86 19.34 -18.00
N ILE A 305 17.09 20.60 -18.34
CA ILE A 305 17.52 21.64 -17.40
C ILE A 305 16.36 22.48 -16.86
N GLY A 306 15.13 22.29 -17.33
CA GLY A 306 14.01 23.18 -16.99
C GLY A 306 13.27 22.76 -15.73
N HIS A 307 13.79 23.04 -14.54
CA HIS A 307 13.13 22.68 -13.28
C HIS A 307 12.07 23.70 -12.87
N GLY A 308 11.04 23.26 -12.12
CA GLY A 308 10.05 24.16 -11.53
C GLY A 308 10.71 25.12 -10.54
N ILE A 309 11.38 24.56 -9.52
CA ILE A 309 12.28 25.27 -8.60
C ILE A 309 13.66 24.61 -8.68
N ALA A 310 14.71 25.39 -8.86
CA ALA A 310 16.10 24.96 -8.83
C ALA A 310 16.87 25.72 -7.73
N CYS A 311 17.56 25.01 -6.86
CA CYS A 311 18.55 25.54 -5.92
C CYS A 311 19.91 24.98 -6.32
N ILE A 312 20.67 25.78 -7.06
CA ILE A 312 21.95 25.44 -7.68
C ILE A 312 23.04 26.40 -7.20
N GLY A 313 24.32 26.08 -7.43
CA GLY A 313 25.46 26.93 -7.01
C GLY A 313 26.33 26.31 -5.92
N ALA A 314 27.29 27.06 -5.38
CA ALA A 314 28.25 26.56 -4.39
C ALA A 314 27.92 26.95 -2.93
N GLY A 315 27.01 27.91 -2.74
CA GLY A 315 26.53 28.34 -1.42
C GLY A 315 25.26 27.62 -0.96
N THR A 316 24.85 27.85 0.28
CA THR A 316 23.72 27.17 0.93
C THR A 316 22.70 28.16 1.51
N ALA A 317 21.40 27.97 1.26
CA ALA A 317 20.29 28.75 1.86
C ALA A 317 19.20 27.84 2.44
N ASP A 318 18.38 28.38 3.35
CA ASP A 318 17.15 27.71 3.80
C ASP A 318 16.00 28.01 2.85
N VAL A 319 15.29 26.96 2.43
CA VAL A 319 14.13 27.08 1.54
C VAL A 319 12.87 26.69 2.30
N PHE A 320 11.86 27.54 2.29
CA PHE A 320 10.56 27.32 2.92
C PHE A 320 9.48 27.29 1.85
N LEU A 321 8.75 26.19 1.75
CA LEU A 321 7.64 26.00 0.82
C LEU A 321 6.35 25.77 1.63
N ARG A 322 5.33 26.59 1.39
CA ARG A 322 4.00 26.41 1.99
C ARG A 322 2.91 26.63 0.95
N ASP A 323 1.97 25.70 0.84
CA ASP A 323 0.81 25.84 -0.06
C ASP A 323 1.23 26.11 -1.52
N VAL A 324 2.29 25.42 -1.99
CA VAL A 324 2.86 25.59 -3.34
C VAL A 324 2.33 24.50 -4.27
N LYS A 325 1.93 24.87 -5.49
CA LYS A 325 1.56 23.94 -6.55
C LYS A 325 2.59 23.99 -7.67
N ILE A 326 3.10 22.83 -8.09
CA ILE A 326 4.09 22.72 -9.19
C ILE A 326 3.66 21.65 -10.18
N GLU A 327 3.41 22.05 -11.42
CA GLU A 327 3.06 21.17 -12.52
C GLU A 327 4.15 21.23 -13.59
N CYS A 328 4.99 20.18 -13.69
CA CYS A 328 6.01 20.09 -14.74
C CYS A 328 5.54 19.17 -15.86
N LEU A 329 5.44 19.66 -17.09
CA LEU A 329 4.90 18.90 -18.23
C LEU A 329 5.94 18.06 -18.99
N HIS A 330 7.21 18.03 -18.57
CA HIS A 330 8.25 17.25 -19.24
C HIS A 330 8.90 16.20 -18.33
N ALA A 331 9.24 15.03 -18.89
CA ALA A 331 9.70 13.86 -18.13
C ALA A 331 11.11 14.00 -17.51
N SER A 332 11.89 14.98 -17.94
CA SER A 332 13.25 15.25 -17.45
C SER A 332 13.34 16.43 -16.47
N ALA A 333 12.23 17.17 -16.28
CA ALA A 333 12.18 18.30 -15.38
C ALA A 333 11.80 17.83 -13.97
N ASN A 334 12.56 18.26 -12.96
CA ASN A 334 12.16 18.10 -11.57
C ASN A 334 11.21 19.24 -11.17
N SER A 335 10.16 18.93 -10.38
CA SER A 335 9.35 19.96 -9.74
C SER A 335 10.20 20.81 -8.79
N ILE A 336 11.09 20.16 -8.03
CA ILE A 336 12.09 20.79 -7.17
C ILE A 336 13.42 20.08 -7.38
N TYR A 337 14.48 20.85 -7.64
CA TYR A 337 15.86 20.40 -7.71
C TYR A 337 16.68 21.20 -6.68
N ALA A 338 16.98 20.63 -5.52
CA ALA A 338 17.62 21.34 -4.41
C ALA A 338 18.95 20.70 -4.00
N ASP A 339 19.92 20.74 -4.92
CA ASP A 339 21.23 20.09 -4.78
C ASP A 339 22.15 20.81 -3.78
N ASN A 340 22.04 22.15 -3.70
CA ASN A 340 22.91 22.98 -2.86
C ASN A 340 22.13 23.77 -1.78
N ALA A 341 20.91 23.36 -1.46
CA ALA A 341 20.17 23.95 -0.34
C ALA A 341 20.76 23.48 1.01
N ARG A 342 20.76 24.37 2.01
CA ARG A 342 21.17 24.04 3.39
C ARG A 342 20.12 23.14 4.05
N GLN A 343 18.87 23.57 3.96
CA GLN A 343 17.67 22.91 4.49
C GLN A 343 16.48 23.26 3.60
N VAL A 344 15.52 22.33 3.47
CA VAL A 344 14.26 22.54 2.75
C VAL A 344 13.09 22.17 3.66
N TYR A 345 12.28 23.17 4.00
CA TYR A 345 11.06 23.07 4.79
C TYR A 345 9.85 23.05 3.86
N VAL A 346 8.96 22.08 4.02
CA VAL A 346 7.80 21.90 3.13
C VAL A 346 6.53 21.67 3.92
N SER A 347 5.48 22.41 3.58
CA SER A 347 4.12 22.24 4.10
C SER A 347 3.10 22.36 2.96
N ASN A 348 2.22 21.37 2.82
CA ASN A 348 1.19 21.34 1.77
C ASN A 348 1.69 21.62 0.33
N LEU A 349 2.68 20.86 -0.14
CA LEU A 349 3.19 20.93 -1.51
C LEU A 349 2.40 20.00 -2.44
N ASN A 350 1.80 20.54 -3.49
CA ASN A 350 1.13 19.78 -4.56
C ASN A 350 2.02 19.78 -5.81
N ALA A 351 3.00 18.87 -5.84
CA ALA A 351 3.82 18.61 -7.01
C ALA A 351 3.21 17.44 -7.79
N ASN A 352 2.48 17.72 -8.86
CA ASN A 352 1.69 16.72 -9.58
C ASN A 352 2.35 16.35 -10.91
N ARG A 353 2.44 15.05 -11.23
CA ARG A 353 2.36 14.60 -12.61
C ARG A 353 1.87 13.16 -12.75
N GLU A 354 0.83 12.97 -13.56
CA GLU A 354 0.25 11.69 -14.00
C GLU A 354 1.19 10.78 -14.85
N LYS A 355 2.54 10.84 -14.75
CA LYS A 355 3.33 9.87 -15.52
C LYS A 355 4.65 9.32 -15.02
N HIS A 356 5.58 10.02 -14.37
CA HIS A 356 6.84 9.39 -13.92
C HIS A 356 7.48 10.13 -12.74
N ASP A 357 7.93 9.35 -11.77
CA ASP A 357 8.40 9.69 -10.43
C ASP A 357 9.75 10.44 -10.42
N ASN A 358 9.82 11.69 -9.93
CA ASN A 358 11.04 12.34 -9.41
C ASN A 358 10.72 13.66 -8.68
N VAL A 359 10.46 13.59 -7.37
CA VAL A 359 10.75 14.69 -6.45
C VAL A 359 12.17 14.44 -5.94
N THR A 360 13.17 15.13 -6.52
CA THR A 360 14.58 14.93 -6.21
C THR A 360 15.02 15.92 -5.13
N LEU A 361 14.84 15.55 -3.86
CA LEU A 361 15.35 16.28 -2.69
C LEU A 361 16.73 15.69 -2.33
N ILE A 362 17.83 16.46 -2.45
CA ILE A 362 19.21 15.95 -2.28
C ILE A 362 19.92 16.49 -1.00
N SER A 363 19.30 17.37 -0.22
CA SER A 363 19.94 17.93 1.01
C SER A 363 19.37 17.37 2.31
N ASP A 364 20.17 17.49 3.39
CA ASP A 364 19.85 17.06 4.77
C ASP A 364 18.53 17.68 5.26
N VAL A 365 17.43 16.94 5.13
CA VAL A 365 16.12 17.34 5.64
C VAL A 365 16.11 17.17 7.15
N MET A 366 16.37 18.26 7.89
CA MET A 366 16.03 18.36 9.31
C MET A 366 14.78 19.23 9.47
N GLY A 367 13.71 18.67 10.05
CA GLY A 367 12.53 19.44 10.46
C GLY A 367 11.39 19.44 9.45
N ILE A 368 10.79 18.27 9.23
CA ILE A 368 9.43 18.18 8.68
C ILE A 368 8.47 18.49 9.84
N ASP A 369 8.09 19.76 10.01
CA ASP A 369 7.05 20.16 10.96
C ASP A 369 5.71 20.24 10.19
N VAL A 370 4.88 19.19 10.28
CA VAL A 370 3.61 19.10 9.55
C VAL A 370 2.44 19.12 10.52
N PRO A 371 1.91 20.30 10.85
CA PRO A 371 0.59 20.37 11.42
C PRO A 371 -0.42 20.08 10.30
N LYS A 372 -0.92 18.83 10.26
CA LYS A 372 -2.14 18.33 9.57
C LYS A 372 -2.03 17.47 8.30
N ALA A 373 -0.87 16.97 7.90
CA ALA A 373 -0.83 15.91 6.87
C ALA A 373 0.30 14.91 7.14
N ASN A 374 -0.06 13.77 7.73
CA ASN A 374 0.85 12.71 8.13
C ASN A 374 1.33 11.87 6.93
N VAL A 375 2.18 12.42 6.04
CA VAL A 375 2.82 11.64 4.95
C VAL A 375 4.31 11.95 4.88
N ILE A 376 5.15 10.98 5.26
CA ILE A 376 6.61 10.99 5.02
C ILE A 376 6.87 10.23 3.73
N THR A 377 7.36 10.93 2.71
CA THR A 377 7.76 10.34 1.42
C THR A 377 9.26 10.05 1.41
N VAL A 378 9.64 8.78 1.24
CA VAL A 378 11.03 8.34 1.16
C VAL A 378 11.33 7.80 -0.25
N ALA A 379 12.27 8.42 -0.96
CA ALA A 379 12.74 7.99 -2.28
C ALA A 379 14.26 7.84 -2.29
N LYS A 380 14.79 6.77 -2.90
CA LYS A 380 16.23 6.56 -3.07
C LYS A 380 16.76 7.48 -4.18
N SER A 381 17.59 8.46 -3.83
CA SER A 381 18.57 9.06 -4.74
C SER A 381 19.88 8.25 -4.66
N GLY A 382 20.70 8.29 -5.71
CA GLY A 382 21.92 7.48 -5.85
C GLY A 382 23.07 7.78 -4.88
N GLY A 383 22.81 8.37 -3.71
CA GLY A 383 23.77 8.56 -2.62
C GLY A 383 23.31 7.83 -1.36
N MET A 384 24.26 7.37 -0.53
CA MET A 384 23.94 6.73 0.75
C MET A 384 23.12 7.68 1.63
N PHE A 385 21.81 7.47 1.71
CA PHE A 385 21.08 7.88 2.90
C PHE A 385 21.68 7.11 4.06
N THR A 386 22.37 7.81 4.96
CA THR A 386 22.68 7.28 6.28
C THR A 386 21.39 7.32 7.09
N THR A 387 20.63 6.23 6.94
CA THR A 387 19.46 5.78 7.72
C THR A 387 18.16 6.60 7.65
N ILE A 388 17.22 6.06 6.86
CA ILE A 388 15.75 6.29 6.91
C ILE A 388 15.20 6.29 8.37
N GLN A 389 15.89 5.58 9.27
CA GLN A 389 15.58 5.50 10.69
C GLN A 389 15.59 6.88 11.39
N ALA A 390 16.46 7.82 11.01
CA ALA A 390 16.55 9.13 11.67
C ALA A 390 15.31 10.00 11.44
N SER A 391 14.70 9.93 10.25
CA SER A 391 13.47 10.65 9.91
C SER A 391 12.23 10.05 10.61
N ILE A 392 12.20 8.73 10.83
CA ILE A 392 11.16 8.05 11.62
C ILE A 392 11.37 8.33 13.12
N ASP A 393 12.63 8.44 13.57
CA ASP A 393 12.96 8.61 14.98
C ASP A 393 12.68 10.03 15.50
N SER A 394 12.83 11.03 14.63
CA SER A 394 12.58 12.45 14.90
C SER A 394 11.10 12.84 14.88
N ALA A 395 10.23 12.06 14.22
CA ALA A 395 8.80 12.23 14.38
C ALA A 395 8.41 11.84 15.81
N ASN A 396 7.98 12.81 16.61
CA ASN A 396 7.39 12.56 17.93
C ASN A 396 5.88 12.34 17.74
N PRO A 397 5.38 11.09 17.71
CA PRO A 397 3.98 10.82 17.42
C PRO A 397 3.05 11.19 18.57
N ILE A 398 3.57 11.48 19.77
CA ILE A 398 2.74 11.74 20.96
C ILE A 398 2.18 13.16 20.89
N VAL A 399 0.92 13.25 20.49
CA VAL A 399 0.14 14.51 20.43
C VAL A 399 -0.31 14.91 21.83
N HIS A 400 -0.62 13.93 22.68
CA HIS A 400 -1.04 14.18 24.05
C HIS A 400 -0.77 12.95 24.94
N SER A 401 -0.51 13.13 26.23
CA SER A 401 -0.43 12.02 27.19
C SER A 401 -0.92 12.46 28.55
N GLY A 402 -1.34 11.51 29.37
CA GLY A 402 -1.87 11.81 30.70
C GLY A 402 -2.33 10.59 31.47
N THR A 403 -2.94 10.83 32.62
CA THR A 403 -3.71 9.83 33.36
C THR A 403 -5.19 10.05 33.06
N ALA A 404 -5.89 8.99 32.67
CA ALA A 404 -7.31 9.04 32.36
C ALA A 404 -8.10 9.44 33.61
N GLN A 405 -9.24 10.09 33.40
CA GLN A 405 -10.16 10.45 34.50
C GLN A 405 -11.22 9.35 34.74
N ALA A 406 -11.57 8.62 33.68
CA ALA A 406 -12.52 7.52 33.69
C ALA A 406 -12.43 6.74 32.36
N GLY A 407 -13.11 5.60 32.28
CA GLY A 407 -13.27 4.84 31.03
C GLY A 407 -14.44 3.87 31.10
N ALA A 408 -14.96 3.48 29.94
CA ALA A 408 -16.02 2.49 29.79
C ALA A 408 -15.58 1.40 28.80
N ALA A 409 -16.53 0.62 28.27
CA ALA A 409 -16.21 -0.45 27.33
C ALA A 409 -15.65 0.09 26.00
N ASP A 410 -16.14 1.23 25.53
CA ASP A 410 -15.87 1.82 24.22
C ASP A 410 -15.38 3.27 24.30
N THR A 411 -15.03 3.75 25.50
CA THR A 411 -14.59 5.14 25.71
C THR A 411 -13.46 5.26 26.73
N ILE A 412 -12.72 6.35 26.63
CA ILE A 412 -11.75 6.82 27.63
C ILE A 412 -11.92 8.33 27.83
N THR A 413 -11.95 8.79 29.09
CA THR A 413 -11.95 10.22 29.42
C THR A 413 -10.52 10.69 29.66
N LEU A 414 -10.04 11.57 28.78
CA LEU A 414 -8.68 12.07 28.80
C LEU A 414 -8.44 13.06 29.97
N ALA A 415 -7.18 13.31 30.27
CA ALA A 415 -6.74 14.26 31.29
C ALA A 415 -7.28 15.67 31.01
N ALA A 416 -7.40 16.48 32.06
CA ALA A 416 -7.98 17.83 31.96
C ALA A 416 -7.25 18.75 30.95
N ALA A 417 -5.96 18.47 30.69
CA ALA A 417 -5.14 19.21 29.73
C ALA A 417 -5.36 18.81 28.26
N ALA A 418 -6.21 17.81 27.96
CA ALA A 418 -6.54 17.43 26.60
C ALA A 418 -7.32 18.54 25.86
N SER A 419 -7.27 18.55 24.52
CA SER A 419 -7.90 19.58 23.67
C SER A 419 -9.38 19.82 24.00
N ALA A 420 -9.83 21.07 23.99
CA ALA A 420 -11.23 21.46 24.20
C ALA A 420 -12.07 21.51 22.92
N VAL A 421 -11.44 21.24 21.78
CA VAL A 421 -12.07 21.26 20.46
C VAL A 421 -12.62 19.87 20.17
N ASP A 422 -13.88 19.80 19.73
CA ASP A 422 -14.50 18.56 19.25
C ASP A 422 -13.72 18.01 18.04
N ASP A 423 -13.74 16.68 17.88
CA ASP A 423 -13.08 15.93 16.82
C ASP A 423 -11.55 16.04 16.74
N TYR A 424 -10.92 16.78 17.66
CA TYR A 424 -9.49 17.09 17.59
C TYR A 424 -8.57 15.87 17.52
N TYR A 425 -8.96 14.76 18.16
CA TYR A 425 -8.19 13.50 18.17
C TYR A 425 -8.78 12.42 17.25
N ASN A 426 -9.79 12.72 16.43
CA ASN A 426 -10.41 11.73 15.56
C ASN A 426 -9.37 11.19 14.56
N GLY A 427 -9.36 9.86 14.39
CA GLY A 427 -8.41 9.14 13.56
C GLY A 427 -7.05 8.89 14.23
N MET A 428 -6.78 9.42 15.42
CA MET A 428 -5.55 9.15 16.17
C MET A 428 -5.66 7.84 16.98
N LYS A 429 -4.51 7.26 17.35
CA LYS A 429 -4.49 6.09 18.25
C LYS A 429 -4.38 6.52 19.71
N VAL A 430 -5.06 5.81 20.60
CA VAL A 430 -4.85 5.92 22.05
C VAL A 430 -4.27 4.62 22.59
N ARG A 431 -3.05 4.69 23.14
CA ARG A 431 -2.37 3.58 23.83
C ARG A 431 -2.48 3.75 25.34
N LEU A 432 -2.89 2.70 26.04
CA LEU A 432 -2.83 2.65 27.50
C LEU A 432 -1.42 2.24 27.92
N THR A 433 -0.66 3.19 28.48
CA THR A 433 0.78 3.06 28.77
C THR A 433 1.08 2.51 30.17
N GLY A 434 0.08 2.41 31.04
CA GLY A 434 0.21 1.96 32.42
C GLY A 434 -1.12 1.92 33.16
N GLY A 435 -1.14 1.33 34.35
CA GLY A 435 -2.36 1.17 35.16
C GLY A 435 -3.34 0.12 34.62
N THR A 436 -4.63 0.26 34.93
CA THR A 436 -5.67 -0.67 34.48
C THR A 436 -5.76 -0.71 32.96
N GLY A 437 -5.78 -1.92 32.38
CA GLY A 437 -5.90 -2.11 30.93
C GLY A 437 -4.65 -1.78 30.11
N SER A 438 -3.49 -1.55 30.76
CA SER A 438 -2.21 -1.27 30.09
C SER A 438 -1.88 -2.26 28.96
N GLY A 439 -1.32 -1.73 27.87
CA GLY A 439 -0.95 -2.48 26.67
C GLY A 439 -2.04 -2.56 25.60
N GLN A 440 -3.26 -2.07 25.87
CA GLN A 440 -4.30 -1.97 24.87
C GLN A 440 -4.16 -0.69 24.03
N ILE A 441 -4.47 -0.79 22.74
CA ILE A 441 -4.43 0.32 21.77
C ILE A 441 -5.75 0.32 21.00
N ARG A 442 -6.30 1.51 20.74
CA ARG A 442 -7.51 1.69 19.92
C ARG A 442 -7.42 2.93 19.05
N THR A 443 -8.21 2.96 17.97
CA THR A 443 -8.39 4.17 17.15
C THR A 443 -9.51 5.02 17.74
N ILE A 444 -9.30 6.31 17.88
CA ILE A 444 -10.32 7.27 18.29
C ILE A 444 -11.20 7.55 17.06
N ILE A 445 -12.46 7.17 17.12
CA ILE A 445 -13.44 7.38 16.04
C ILE A 445 -14.28 8.64 16.24
N ASP A 446 -14.33 9.15 17.47
CA ASP A 446 -15.04 10.35 17.86
C ASP A 446 -14.43 10.93 19.15
N TYR A 447 -14.45 12.26 19.30
CA TYR A 447 -13.90 12.97 20.46
C TYR A 447 -14.71 14.21 20.77
N VAL A 448 -15.25 14.27 21.98
CA VAL A 448 -15.99 15.45 22.47
C VAL A 448 -15.06 16.28 23.35
N GLY A 449 -14.64 17.44 22.86
CA GLY A 449 -13.65 18.31 23.50
C GLY A 449 -14.14 18.96 24.79
N SER A 450 -15.45 19.17 24.93
CA SER A 450 -16.05 19.71 26.16
C SER A 450 -15.98 18.71 27.34
N THR A 451 -16.15 17.42 27.08
CA THR A 451 -16.13 16.35 28.08
C THR A 451 -14.80 15.60 28.16
N LYS A 452 -13.91 15.82 27.19
CA LYS A 452 -12.63 15.11 27.01
C LYS A 452 -12.79 13.61 26.79
N VAL A 453 -13.96 13.18 26.31
CA VAL A 453 -14.26 11.76 26.08
C VAL A 453 -13.88 11.39 24.65
N ALA A 454 -13.00 10.42 24.51
CA ALA A 454 -12.67 9.78 23.25
C ALA A 454 -13.42 8.44 23.14
N THR A 455 -14.16 8.26 22.04
CA THR A 455 -14.83 7.02 21.66
C THR A 455 -13.91 6.21 20.75
N VAL A 456 -13.83 4.90 20.98
CA VAL A 456 -12.88 4.01 20.29
C VAL A 456 -13.54 3.03 19.33
N ASP A 457 -12.78 2.59 18.32
CA ASP A 457 -13.21 1.68 17.24
C ASP A 457 -13.67 0.29 17.69
N SER A 458 -13.25 -0.16 18.87
CA SER A 458 -13.61 -1.47 19.42
C SER A 458 -13.52 -1.49 20.94
N ASN A 459 -14.36 -2.31 21.57
CA ASN A 459 -14.40 -2.37 23.03
C ASN A 459 -13.03 -2.76 23.63
N TRP A 460 -12.67 -2.15 24.75
CA TRP A 460 -11.56 -2.57 25.60
C TRP A 460 -11.81 -3.97 26.15
N SER A 461 -10.79 -4.82 26.12
CA SER A 461 -10.80 -6.12 26.79
C SER A 461 -10.82 -5.95 28.32
N VAL A 462 -10.18 -4.89 28.81
CA VAL A 462 -10.23 -4.42 30.20
C VAL A 462 -10.48 -2.91 30.17
N ASN A 463 -11.60 -2.45 30.71
CA ASN A 463 -11.98 -1.04 30.66
C ASN A 463 -10.92 -0.16 31.37
N PRO A 464 -10.49 0.96 30.78
CA PRO A 464 -9.63 1.92 31.45
C PRO A 464 -10.35 2.61 32.62
N ASP A 465 -9.60 3.05 33.62
CA ASP A 465 -10.11 3.75 34.80
C ASP A 465 -9.22 4.96 35.16
N ALA A 466 -9.49 5.60 36.31
CA ALA A 466 -8.76 6.78 36.76
C ALA A 466 -7.27 6.53 37.12
N THR A 467 -6.80 5.27 37.07
CA THR A 467 -5.40 4.89 37.26
C THR A 467 -4.69 4.61 35.94
N THR A 468 -5.42 4.50 34.84
CA THR A 468 -4.86 4.22 33.51
C THR A 468 -4.08 5.42 33.01
N THR A 469 -2.79 5.24 32.71
CA THR A 469 -2.01 6.23 31.96
C THR A 469 -2.13 5.96 30.46
N TYR A 470 -2.10 6.99 29.62
CA TYR A 470 -2.27 6.86 28.19
C TYR A 470 -1.39 7.83 27.39
N ALA A 471 -1.22 7.53 26.11
CA ALA A 471 -0.70 8.43 25.08
C ALA A 471 -1.67 8.44 23.88
N VAL A 472 -2.01 9.62 23.39
CA VAL A 472 -2.71 9.85 22.12
C VAL A 472 -1.66 10.18 21.07
N GLU A 473 -1.69 9.42 19.98
CA GLU A 473 -0.62 9.36 19.01
C GLU A 473 -1.16 9.60 17.60
N SER A 474 -0.51 10.50 16.85
CA SER A 474 -0.80 10.68 15.43
C SER A 474 -0.37 9.45 14.64
N ILE A 475 -1.18 9.07 13.65
CA ILE A 475 -0.79 8.03 12.69
C ILE A 475 0.16 8.66 11.68
N ILE A 476 1.42 8.26 11.68
CA ILE A 476 2.41 8.67 10.68
C ILE A 476 2.26 7.74 9.47
N THR A 477 1.89 8.27 8.31
CA THR A 477 1.94 7.49 7.07
C THR A 477 3.32 7.61 6.45
N VAL A 478 3.95 6.49 6.11
CA VAL A 478 5.20 6.47 5.35
C VAL A 478 4.95 5.86 3.97
N SER A 479 5.22 6.65 2.93
CA SER A 479 5.21 6.21 1.53
C SER A 479 6.66 5.91 1.11
N VAL A 480 6.99 4.63 0.91
CA VAL A 480 8.31 4.21 0.46
C VAL A 480 8.27 3.94 -1.04
N TYR A 481 8.99 4.74 -1.82
CA TYR A 481 8.98 4.66 -3.28
C TYR A 481 9.94 3.59 -3.83
N PRO A 482 9.77 3.16 -5.10
CA PRO A 482 10.58 2.13 -5.76
C PRO A 482 12.11 2.28 -5.63
N GLY A 483 12.79 1.27 -5.09
CA GLY A 483 14.26 1.23 -4.95
C GLY A 483 14.79 -0.07 -4.31
N GLU A 484 16.05 -0.44 -4.60
CA GLU A 484 16.77 -1.47 -3.84
C GLU A 484 17.24 -0.88 -2.51
N TYR A 485 16.68 -1.34 -1.38
CA TYR A 485 17.05 -0.89 -0.03
C TYR A 485 17.85 -2.00 0.67
N ASP A 486 19.06 -1.67 1.15
CA ASP A 486 19.99 -2.65 1.73
C ASP A 486 19.94 -2.76 3.26
N GLU A 487 19.26 -1.84 3.94
CA GLU A 487 19.14 -1.74 5.41
C GLU A 487 17.72 -2.05 5.91
N ALA A 488 17.63 -2.59 7.14
CA ALA A 488 16.37 -2.85 7.82
C ALA A 488 15.81 -1.57 8.45
N ILE A 489 14.52 -1.27 8.22
CA ILE A 489 13.81 -0.13 8.83
C ILE A 489 13.06 -0.63 10.07
N THR A 490 13.24 0.03 11.22
CA THR A 490 12.50 -0.26 12.45
C THR A 490 11.29 0.66 12.54
N LEU A 491 10.08 0.09 12.52
CA LEU A 491 8.83 0.83 12.61
C LEU A 491 8.45 1.04 14.07
N LYS A 492 8.00 2.25 14.40
CA LYS A 492 7.34 2.55 15.68
C LYS A 492 5.83 2.25 15.56
N ASP A 493 5.17 2.00 16.69
CA ASP A 493 3.77 1.53 16.79
C ASP A 493 2.70 2.46 16.13
N CYS A 494 3.10 3.65 15.69
CA CYS A 494 2.25 4.69 15.11
C CYS A 494 2.46 4.89 13.60
N VAL A 495 3.20 3.99 12.95
CA VAL A 495 3.61 4.14 11.54
C VAL A 495 2.83 3.19 10.63
N ASP A 496 2.03 3.73 9.71
CA ASP A 496 1.36 2.99 8.64
C ASP A 496 2.19 3.07 7.35
N ILE A 497 2.44 1.93 6.68
CA ILE A 497 3.11 1.88 5.36
C ILE A 497 2.08 1.57 4.29
N ILE A 498 1.92 2.45 3.30
CA ILE A 498 0.91 2.31 2.24
C ILE A 498 1.46 1.69 0.94
N ALA A 499 2.78 1.69 0.70
CA ALA A 499 3.37 1.06 -0.49
C ALA A 499 4.82 0.61 -0.29
N VAL A 500 5.16 -0.58 -0.79
CA VAL A 500 6.54 -1.11 -0.91
C VAL A 500 6.70 -1.69 -2.32
N ASP A 501 7.76 -1.32 -3.04
CA ASP A 501 8.07 -1.89 -4.37
C ASP A 501 8.39 -3.39 -4.26
N PRO A 502 7.76 -4.25 -5.09
CA PRO A 502 7.97 -5.70 -5.09
C PRO A 502 9.41 -6.16 -5.36
N ARG A 503 10.32 -5.29 -5.83
CA ARG A 503 11.75 -5.63 -6.06
C ARG A 503 12.62 -5.58 -4.81
N SER A 504 12.16 -5.00 -3.71
CA SER A 504 12.98 -4.85 -2.50
C SER A 504 12.92 -6.10 -1.61
N THR A 505 14.07 -6.75 -1.41
CA THR A 505 14.17 -8.06 -0.74
C THR A 505 14.38 -7.98 0.78
N LYS A 506 14.63 -6.78 1.35
CA LYS A 506 15.04 -6.60 2.76
C LYS A 506 14.14 -5.70 3.63
N ILE A 507 13.10 -5.08 3.07
CA ILE A 507 12.28 -4.09 3.83
C ILE A 507 11.44 -4.70 4.97
N LEU A 508 11.20 -6.01 4.99
CA LEU A 508 10.06 -6.55 5.75
C LEU A 508 10.44 -7.47 6.93
N GLN A 509 11.31 -7.03 7.84
CA GLN A 509 11.54 -7.74 9.11
C GLN A 509 10.82 -7.10 10.32
N ALA A 510 10.30 -5.86 10.22
CA ALA A 510 9.68 -5.15 11.34
C ALA A 510 8.13 -5.26 11.46
N VAL A 511 7.44 -5.87 10.48
CA VAL A 511 5.97 -6.05 10.54
C VAL A 511 5.55 -7.12 11.58
N ILE A 512 6.52 -7.78 12.20
CA ILE A 512 6.31 -9.00 12.97
C ILE A 512 6.18 -8.76 14.49
N ASP A 513 6.67 -7.64 15.02
CA ASP A 513 6.82 -7.51 16.49
C ASP A 513 5.73 -6.71 17.22
N ASN A 514 4.95 -5.83 16.56
CA ASN A 514 4.12 -4.85 17.29
C ASN A 514 2.64 -4.73 16.86
N ASN A 515 1.94 -5.86 16.71
CA ASN A 515 0.45 -5.88 16.74
C ASN A 515 -0.24 -4.84 15.84
N VAL A 516 0.37 -4.50 14.70
CA VAL A 516 -0.09 -3.42 13.84
C VAL A 516 -1.22 -3.93 12.97
N SER A 517 -2.42 -3.35 13.13
CA SER A 517 -3.58 -3.54 12.27
C SER A 517 -3.40 -2.84 10.91
N CYS A 518 -2.26 -3.01 10.25
CA CYS A 518 -2.04 -2.46 8.91
C CYS A 518 -2.71 -3.35 7.86
N LEU A 519 -3.61 -2.76 7.09
CA LEU A 519 -4.12 -3.34 5.85
C LEU A 519 -3.02 -3.24 4.78
N CYS A 520 -2.08 -4.19 4.74
CA CYS A 520 -1.02 -4.19 3.73
C CYS A 520 -1.58 -4.66 2.37
N PHE A 521 -1.76 -3.74 1.42
CA PHE A 521 -1.99 -4.11 0.02
C PHE A 521 -0.66 -4.49 -0.63
N LEU A 522 -0.22 -5.73 -0.39
CA LEU A 522 1.01 -6.26 -0.97
C LEU A 522 0.73 -6.85 -2.36
N ARG A 523 0.87 -6.06 -3.44
CA ARG A 523 0.95 -6.61 -4.81
C ARG A 523 2.34 -7.19 -5.05
N ILE A 524 2.49 -8.50 -4.82
CA ILE A 524 3.75 -9.22 -5.11
C ILE A 524 3.81 -9.54 -6.61
N GLY A 525 4.77 -8.94 -7.33
CA GLY A 525 5.09 -9.31 -8.70
C GLY A 525 5.76 -10.70 -8.80
N LEU A 526 5.69 -11.30 -9.99
CA LEU A 526 5.98 -12.70 -10.35
C LEU A 526 7.35 -13.33 -9.93
N GLN A 527 8.22 -12.68 -9.16
CA GLN A 527 9.54 -13.24 -8.78
C GLN A 527 9.98 -13.00 -7.32
N SER A 528 9.16 -12.46 -6.43
CA SER A 528 9.58 -12.11 -5.06
C SER A 528 9.20 -13.18 -4.04
N THR A 529 10.14 -13.57 -3.16
CA THR A 529 9.91 -14.57 -2.09
C THR A 529 9.57 -13.86 -0.78
N LEU A 530 8.36 -14.06 -0.25
CA LEU A 530 7.92 -13.57 1.07
C LEU A 530 8.27 -14.60 2.16
N THR A 531 9.07 -14.22 3.15
CA THR A 531 9.38 -15.06 4.33
C THR A 531 8.67 -14.46 5.54
N LEU A 532 7.62 -15.13 6.06
CA LEU A 532 6.87 -14.68 7.23
C LEU A 532 7.34 -15.46 8.46
N GLN A 533 7.88 -14.77 9.47
CA GLN A 533 8.23 -15.34 10.78
C GLN A 533 7.28 -14.81 11.87
N ASN A 534 5.97 -15.05 11.77
CA ASN A 534 5.13 -15.03 12.99
C ASN A 534 3.97 -16.01 12.88
N ALA A 535 3.68 -16.70 13.99
CA ALA A 535 2.74 -17.81 14.09
C ALA A 535 1.26 -17.40 14.06
N ASN A 536 0.94 -16.09 14.02
CA ASN A 536 -0.43 -15.59 14.23
C ASN A 536 -0.99 -14.63 13.15
N SER A 537 -0.29 -14.37 12.04
CA SER A 537 -0.75 -13.41 11.03
C SER A 537 -1.46 -14.11 9.86
N LYS A 538 -2.76 -13.83 9.66
CA LYS A 538 -3.49 -14.20 8.43
C LYS A 538 -3.08 -13.22 7.31
N VAL A 539 -2.43 -13.71 6.27
CA VAL A 539 -2.19 -12.94 5.04
C VAL A 539 -3.26 -13.32 4.03
N ASN A 540 -4.11 -12.35 3.67
CA ASN A 540 -5.12 -12.52 2.62
C ASN A 540 -4.52 -11.96 1.32
N LEU A 541 -4.05 -12.84 0.43
CA LEU A 541 -3.57 -12.46 -0.91
C LEU A 541 -4.70 -12.71 -1.90
N ASP A 542 -4.92 -11.78 -2.83
CA ASP A 542 -5.96 -11.88 -3.88
C ASP A 542 -6.00 -13.27 -4.54
N GLU A 543 -7.20 -13.69 -4.96
CA GLU A 543 -7.65 -15.06 -5.28
C GLU A 543 -6.84 -15.86 -6.34
N ASN A 544 -5.71 -15.36 -6.85
CA ASN A 544 -4.98 -15.94 -7.99
C ASN A 544 -3.46 -16.14 -7.81
N VAL A 545 -2.88 -15.94 -6.62
CA VAL A 545 -1.43 -16.16 -6.41
C VAL A 545 -1.16 -17.28 -5.40
N LEU A 546 -0.82 -18.48 -5.91
CA LEU A 546 -0.30 -19.57 -5.09
C LEU A 546 1.18 -19.28 -4.72
N SER A 547 1.41 -18.48 -3.68
CA SER A 547 2.77 -18.25 -3.15
C SER A 547 3.14 -19.36 -2.17
N MET A 548 4.15 -20.16 -2.50
CA MET A 548 4.73 -21.15 -1.58
C MET A 548 5.60 -20.41 -0.55
N VAL A 549 5.01 -20.09 0.60
CA VAL A 549 5.70 -19.52 1.76
C VAL A 549 6.82 -20.46 2.21
N LYS A 550 8.05 -19.94 2.38
CA LYS A 550 9.13 -20.67 3.05
C LYS A 550 8.85 -20.68 4.54
N ILE A 551 8.73 -21.89 5.10
CA ILE A 551 8.28 -22.09 6.47
C ILE A 551 9.48 -22.31 7.37
N GLY A 552 9.59 -21.50 8.41
CA GLY A 552 10.64 -21.60 9.41
C GLY A 552 10.62 -22.93 10.17
N THR A 553 11.53 -23.07 11.13
CA THR A 553 11.67 -24.30 11.91
C THR A 553 10.38 -24.61 12.69
N ALA A 554 9.77 -25.76 12.39
CA ALA A 554 8.63 -26.39 13.06
C ALA A 554 7.21 -25.87 12.76
N THR A 555 7.00 -24.95 11.81
CA THR A 555 5.64 -24.53 11.40
C THR A 555 5.11 -25.36 10.21
N ALA A 556 3.79 -25.35 10.00
CA ALA A 556 3.12 -26.09 8.91
C ALA A 556 2.78 -25.17 7.72
N LEU A 557 2.79 -25.69 6.49
CA LEU A 557 2.29 -25.03 5.29
C LEU A 557 0.79 -25.17 5.25
N VAL A 558 0.06 -24.07 5.31
CA VAL A 558 -1.40 -24.08 5.24
C VAL A 558 -1.84 -23.26 4.04
N GLY A 559 -2.69 -23.86 3.19
CA GLY A 559 -3.31 -23.19 2.04
C GLY A 559 -4.80 -23.51 1.95
N GLY A 560 -5.61 -22.54 1.48
CA GLY A 560 -7.07 -22.66 1.43
C GLY A 560 -7.74 -22.31 2.76
N ASP A 561 -8.72 -23.12 3.20
CA ASP A 561 -9.42 -22.95 4.48
C ASP A 561 -8.43 -23.13 5.64
N VAL A 562 -8.29 -22.13 6.52
CA VAL A 562 -7.32 -22.13 7.61
C VAL A 562 -7.88 -22.54 8.97
N SER A 563 -9.20 -22.77 9.08
CA SER A 563 -9.91 -23.04 10.36
C SER A 563 -9.57 -24.41 10.97
N GLY A 564 -10.16 -24.81 12.10
CA GLY A 564 -9.96 -26.15 12.68
C GLY A 564 -8.76 -26.34 13.61
N ASN A 565 -8.36 -27.60 13.82
CA ASN A 565 -7.33 -27.98 14.79
C ASN A 565 -5.93 -27.53 14.38
N ALA A 566 -5.00 -27.52 15.35
CA ALA A 566 -3.59 -27.26 15.09
C ALA A 566 -2.98 -28.29 14.11
N ARG A 567 -2.07 -27.81 13.25
CA ARG A 567 -1.31 -28.65 12.31
C ARG A 567 -0.08 -29.21 13.00
N GLY A 568 0.36 -30.38 12.57
CA GLY A 568 1.61 -30.95 13.04
C GLY A 568 2.81 -30.11 12.59
N GLY A 569 3.91 -30.17 13.34
CA GLY A 569 5.14 -29.48 12.94
C GLY A 569 5.62 -29.96 11.56
N PHE A 570 6.03 -29.04 10.70
CA PHE A 570 6.46 -29.29 9.31
C PHE A 570 5.39 -29.97 8.42
N ALA A 571 4.10 -29.90 8.78
CA ALA A 571 3.03 -30.45 7.96
C ALA A 571 2.74 -29.59 6.71
N ILE A 572 2.01 -30.15 5.73
CA ILE A 572 1.42 -29.45 4.59
C ILE A 572 -0.09 -29.70 4.64
N ASP A 573 -0.91 -28.65 4.74
CA ASP A 573 -2.38 -28.69 4.80
C ASP A 573 -2.96 -27.71 3.78
N ILE A 574 -3.16 -28.16 2.54
CA ILE A 574 -3.68 -27.36 1.43
C ILE A 574 -5.09 -27.84 1.09
N GLN A 575 -6.09 -27.32 1.79
CA GLN A 575 -7.48 -27.77 1.64
C GLN A 575 -8.43 -26.60 1.38
N SER A 576 -9.27 -26.68 0.35
CA SER A 576 -10.18 -25.57 -0.02
C SER A 576 -11.40 -25.44 0.89
N SER A 577 -11.78 -26.50 1.62
CA SER A 577 -12.85 -26.47 2.61
C SER A 577 -12.75 -27.63 3.60
N ARG A 578 -13.30 -27.42 4.80
CA ARG A 578 -13.47 -28.44 5.84
C ARG A 578 -14.86 -28.36 6.48
N SER A 579 -15.46 -29.50 6.80
CA SER A 579 -16.73 -29.63 7.51
C SER A 579 -16.58 -29.85 9.02
N THR A 580 -15.39 -30.26 9.49
CA THR A 580 -15.08 -30.41 10.92
C THR A 580 -13.66 -29.93 11.26
N ALA A 581 -13.43 -29.57 12.53
CA ALA A 581 -12.13 -29.09 12.99
C ALA A 581 -11.00 -30.13 12.88
N SER A 582 -11.32 -31.42 12.85
CA SER A 582 -10.33 -32.51 12.77
C SER A 582 -9.74 -32.69 11.37
N GLN A 583 -10.34 -32.11 10.33
CA GLN A 583 -9.93 -32.28 8.93
C GLN A 583 -8.71 -31.43 8.57
N VAL A 584 -7.58 -31.81 9.18
CA VAL A 584 -6.27 -31.15 9.04
C VAL A 584 -5.15 -32.18 8.92
N ALA A 585 -4.00 -31.73 8.41
CA ALA A 585 -2.72 -32.38 8.67
C ALA A 585 -2.23 -32.12 10.11
N SER A 586 -2.89 -32.75 11.10
CA SER A 586 -2.54 -32.64 12.53
C SER A 586 -1.32 -33.47 12.94
N GLY A 587 -0.99 -34.52 12.16
CA GLY A 587 0.22 -35.31 12.38
C GLY A 587 1.50 -34.54 12.00
N PRO A 588 2.60 -34.65 12.77
CA PRO A 588 3.88 -34.03 12.41
C PRO A 588 4.37 -34.59 11.08
N LEU A 589 4.90 -33.72 10.21
CA LEU A 589 5.32 -34.03 8.83
C LEU A 589 4.19 -34.66 7.99
N GLY A 590 2.92 -34.44 8.37
CA GLY A 590 1.75 -34.92 7.63
C GLY A 590 1.45 -34.05 6.41
N VAL A 591 0.82 -34.62 5.38
CA VAL A 591 0.40 -33.92 4.16
C VAL A 591 -1.10 -34.12 3.97
N SER A 592 -1.87 -33.05 3.82
CA SER A 592 -3.29 -33.08 3.47
C SER A 592 -3.58 -32.12 2.33
N VAL A 593 -4.12 -32.63 1.22
CA VAL A 593 -4.41 -31.83 0.02
C VAL A 593 -5.82 -32.14 -0.51
N GLY A 594 -6.66 -31.12 -0.71
CA GLY A 594 -8.00 -31.27 -1.30
C GLY A 594 -9.15 -30.74 -0.43
N ILE A 595 -10.11 -31.57 -0.04
CA ILE A 595 -11.32 -31.17 0.71
C ILE A 595 -11.61 -32.17 1.83
N ASN A 596 -11.93 -31.70 3.04
CA ASN A 596 -12.42 -32.53 4.16
C ASN A 596 -11.48 -33.70 4.56
N ASN A 597 -10.18 -33.60 4.31
CA ASN A 597 -9.21 -34.67 4.56
C ASN A 597 -8.58 -34.56 5.96
N THR A 598 -8.17 -35.70 6.53
CA THR A 598 -7.53 -35.78 7.86
C THR A 598 -6.23 -36.57 7.82
N ALA A 599 -5.07 -35.91 7.88
CA ALA A 599 -3.77 -36.56 8.05
C ALA A 599 -3.30 -36.41 9.51
N SER A 600 -3.73 -37.32 10.38
CA SER A 600 -3.49 -37.25 11.85
C SER A 600 -2.33 -38.14 12.32
N GLY A 601 -1.92 -39.13 11.54
CA GLY A 601 -0.73 -39.91 11.83
C GLY A 601 0.56 -39.15 11.53
N ALA A 602 1.64 -39.39 12.29
CA ALA A 602 2.94 -38.83 11.96
C ALA A 602 3.41 -39.32 10.57
N TYR A 603 3.92 -38.43 9.71
CA TYR A 603 4.29 -38.71 8.31
C TYR A 603 3.12 -39.26 7.45
N SER A 604 1.87 -39.01 7.83
CA SER A 604 0.72 -39.48 7.06
C SER A 604 0.42 -38.58 5.86
N ILE A 605 -0.21 -39.14 4.82
CA ILE A 605 -0.55 -38.41 3.58
C ILE A 605 -2.04 -38.61 3.28
N THR A 606 -2.78 -37.54 3.06
CA THR A 606 -4.15 -37.56 2.55
C THR A 606 -4.31 -36.66 1.33
N ILE A 607 -4.82 -37.20 0.22
CA ILE A 607 -5.05 -36.43 -1.01
C ILE A 607 -6.45 -36.75 -1.55
N GLY A 608 -7.25 -35.74 -1.90
CA GLY A 608 -8.58 -35.94 -2.49
C GLY A 608 -9.72 -35.36 -1.65
N VAL A 609 -10.78 -36.13 -1.41
CA VAL A 609 -12.00 -35.64 -0.74
C VAL A 609 -12.41 -36.58 0.39
N GLY A 610 -12.51 -36.08 1.63
CA GLY A 610 -13.07 -36.82 2.77
C GLY A 610 -12.23 -38.02 3.24
N SER A 611 -10.96 -38.11 2.84
CA SER A 611 -10.08 -39.23 3.19
C SER A 611 -9.35 -39.01 4.53
N SER A 612 -9.07 -40.08 5.27
CA SER A 612 -8.39 -40.07 6.57
C SER A 612 -7.17 -40.99 6.57
N ALA A 613 -6.02 -40.48 7.00
CA ALA A 613 -4.81 -41.22 7.28
C ALA A 613 -4.42 -41.00 8.75
N SER A 614 -4.82 -41.93 9.62
CA SER A 614 -4.65 -41.84 11.07
C SER A 614 -3.52 -42.74 11.60
N GLY A 615 -3.03 -43.68 10.80
CA GLY A 615 -1.86 -44.48 11.12
C GLY A 615 -0.54 -43.71 10.94
N ALA A 616 0.47 -44.01 11.77
CA ALA A 616 1.81 -43.46 11.52
C ALA A 616 2.33 -43.96 10.16
N ARG A 617 2.82 -43.05 9.30
CA ARG A 617 3.28 -43.31 7.92
C ARG A 617 2.19 -43.89 7.00
N SER A 618 0.91 -43.71 7.29
CA SER A 618 -0.19 -44.18 6.43
C SER A 618 -0.48 -43.21 5.29
N SER A 619 -1.05 -43.70 4.18
CA SER A 619 -1.46 -42.87 3.04
C SER A 619 -2.90 -43.16 2.64
N ALA A 620 -3.74 -42.12 2.46
CA ALA A 620 -5.11 -42.25 1.96
C ALA A 620 -5.36 -41.29 0.78
N SER A 621 -5.60 -41.82 -0.43
CA SER A 621 -5.73 -41.01 -1.66
C SER A 621 -7.02 -41.31 -2.43
N GLY A 622 -7.80 -40.28 -2.77
CA GLY A 622 -9.06 -40.37 -3.51
C GLY A 622 -10.27 -39.88 -2.69
N TYR A 623 -11.41 -40.56 -2.81
CA TYR A 623 -12.67 -40.18 -2.15
C TYR A 623 -12.96 -41.09 -0.96
N GLN A 624 -13.09 -40.53 0.26
CA GLN A 624 -13.50 -41.23 1.48
C GLN A 624 -12.67 -42.46 1.89
N ASN A 625 -11.37 -42.49 1.61
CA ASN A 625 -10.52 -43.62 2.03
C ASN A 625 -10.09 -43.48 3.50
N ASN A 626 -9.96 -44.58 4.22
CA ASN A 626 -9.47 -44.64 5.60
C ASN A 626 -8.23 -45.53 5.72
N ALA A 627 -7.07 -44.93 5.98
CA ALA A 627 -5.81 -45.62 6.28
C ALA A 627 -5.49 -45.45 7.76
N SER A 628 -5.95 -46.39 8.60
CA SER A 628 -5.83 -46.33 10.06
C SER A 628 -4.75 -47.23 10.65
N GLY A 629 -4.23 -48.19 9.86
CA GLY A 629 -3.09 -49.00 10.26
C GLY A 629 -1.76 -48.25 10.15
N ALA A 630 -0.80 -48.54 11.03
CA ALA A 630 0.56 -48.01 10.85
C ALA A 630 1.15 -48.49 9.52
N LYS A 631 1.71 -47.59 8.70
CA LYS A 631 2.22 -47.83 7.35
C LYS A 631 1.18 -48.38 6.36
N SER A 632 -0.13 -48.19 6.62
CA SER A 632 -1.18 -48.67 5.73
C SER A 632 -1.40 -47.74 4.54
N THR A 633 -1.86 -48.26 3.40
CA THR A 633 -2.21 -47.46 2.21
C THR A 633 -3.66 -47.71 1.80
N ALA A 634 -4.48 -46.68 1.65
CA ALA A 634 -5.85 -46.75 1.13
C ALA A 634 -5.99 -45.85 -0.12
N SER A 635 -6.33 -46.40 -1.29
CA SER A 635 -6.35 -45.63 -2.55
C SER A 635 -7.56 -45.92 -3.43
N GLY A 636 -8.31 -44.89 -3.83
CA GLY A 636 -9.49 -45.00 -4.71
C GLY A 636 -10.75 -44.41 -4.09
N TYR A 637 -11.82 -45.21 -3.97
CA TYR A 637 -13.11 -44.77 -3.42
C TYR A 637 -13.51 -45.64 -2.22
N SER A 638 -13.64 -45.01 -1.04
CA SER A 638 -14.20 -45.61 0.18
C SER A 638 -13.50 -46.91 0.64
N ASN A 639 -12.17 -46.98 0.50
CA ASN A 639 -11.39 -48.13 0.96
C ASN A 639 -10.99 -47.98 2.44
N ASN A 640 -10.80 -49.10 3.14
CA ASN A 640 -10.39 -49.15 4.55
C ASN A 640 -9.15 -50.04 4.74
N ALA A 641 -7.99 -49.44 4.98
CA ALA A 641 -6.75 -50.13 5.33
C ALA A 641 -6.47 -49.96 6.84
N SER A 642 -6.94 -50.89 7.66
CA SER A 642 -6.84 -50.84 9.13
C SER A 642 -5.76 -51.74 9.72
N GLY A 643 -5.26 -52.73 8.97
CA GLY A 643 -4.13 -53.55 9.39
C GLY A 643 -2.79 -52.81 9.29
N ALA A 644 -1.84 -53.08 10.18
CA ALA A 644 -0.49 -52.52 10.06
C ALA A 644 0.20 -53.06 8.79
N ASN A 645 0.88 -52.20 8.02
CA ASN A 645 1.47 -52.52 6.70
C ASN A 645 0.45 -53.01 5.65
N SER A 646 -0.86 -52.76 5.85
CA SER A 646 -1.89 -53.21 4.91
C SER A 646 -2.06 -52.27 3.71
N THR A 647 -2.57 -52.78 2.59
CA THR A 647 -2.91 -51.97 1.41
C THR A 647 -4.34 -52.25 0.97
N ALA A 648 -5.21 -51.24 0.90
CA ALA A 648 -6.54 -51.32 0.31
C ALA A 648 -6.61 -50.42 -0.93
N SER A 649 -6.96 -50.94 -2.10
CA SER A 649 -7.00 -50.18 -3.35
C SER A 649 -8.24 -50.53 -4.17
N GLY A 650 -8.86 -49.54 -4.83
CA GLY A 650 -10.06 -49.74 -5.67
C GLY A 650 -11.30 -49.07 -5.11
N TYR A 651 -12.41 -49.80 -4.98
CA TYR A 651 -13.73 -49.28 -4.60
C TYR A 651 -14.33 -50.13 -3.48
N TYR A 652 -14.51 -49.59 -2.28
CA TYR A 652 -14.99 -50.31 -1.07
C TYR A 652 -14.12 -51.49 -0.60
N SER A 653 -12.82 -51.50 -0.88
CA SER A 653 -11.92 -52.57 -0.42
C SER A 653 -11.52 -52.41 1.05
N THR A 654 -11.36 -53.51 1.77
CA THR A 654 -10.98 -53.58 3.19
C THR A 654 -9.75 -54.48 3.40
N ALA A 655 -8.66 -53.91 3.90
CA ALA A 655 -7.44 -54.62 4.29
C ALA A 655 -7.24 -54.46 5.81
N SER A 656 -7.59 -55.48 6.59
CA SER A 656 -7.60 -55.42 8.06
C SER A 656 -6.60 -56.35 8.75
N GLY A 657 -6.02 -57.31 8.01
CA GLY A 657 -4.91 -58.12 8.49
C GLY A 657 -3.56 -57.39 8.46
N GLU A 658 -2.63 -57.77 9.34
CA GLU A 658 -1.26 -57.25 9.31
C GLU A 658 -0.56 -57.65 8.00
N GLY A 659 -0.06 -56.69 7.24
CA GLY A 659 0.69 -56.94 6.01
C GLY A 659 -0.14 -57.49 4.85
N CYS A 660 -1.48 -57.41 4.92
CA CYS A 660 -2.35 -57.92 3.87
C CYS A 660 -2.63 -56.86 2.78
N THR A 661 -3.03 -57.30 1.59
CA THR A 661 -3.37 -56.43 0.46
C THR A 661 -4.77 -56.76 -0.07
N ALA A 662 -5.64 -55.77 -0.23
CA ALA A 662 -6.96 -55.88 -0.84
C ALA A 662 -7.03 -54.91 -2.02
N ILE A 663 -7.15 -55.39 -3.25
CA ILE A 663 -7.22 -54.59 -4.47
C ILE A 663 -8.55 -54.88 -5.16
N GLY A 664 -9.21 -53.91 -5.79
CA GLY A 664 -10.42 -54.12 -6.61
C GLY A 664 -11.71 -53.58 -6.00
N TYR A 665 -12.87 -54.03 -6.50
CA TYR A 665 -14.18 -53.67 -5.97
C TYR A 665 -14.54 -54.62 -4.81
N LYS A 666 -14.82 -54.06 -3.63
CA LYS A 666 -15.20 -54.77 -2.39
C LYS A 666 -14.22 -55.85 -1.91
N ALA A 667 -12.94 -55.79 -2.29
CA ALA A 667 -11.96 -56.79 -1.86
C ALA A 667 -11.80 -56.82 -0.34
N ARG A 668 -11.69 -58.00 0.25
CA ARG A 668 -11.51 -58.17 1.71
C ARG A 668 -10.30 -59.05 1.96
N ALA A 669 -9.35 -58.53 2.72
CA ALA A 669 -8.22 -59.30 3.25
C ALA A 669 -8.16 -59.06 4.77
N ARG A 670 -8.43 -60.11 5.56
CA ARG A 670 -8.47 -60.02 7.04
C ARG A 670 -7.35 -60.83 7.69
N ILE A 671 -6.82 -61.82 6.99
CA ILE A 671 -5.70 -62.63 7.47
C ILE A 671 -4.38 -61.86 7.27
N ALA A 672 -3.48 -61.97 8.25
CA ALA A 672 -2.15 -61.40 8.11
C ALA A 672 -1.39 -61.97 6.91
N ARG A 673 -0.73 -61.10 6.13
CA ARG A 673 0.14 -61.43 4.99
C ARG A 673 -0.56 -62.13 3.81
N THR A 674 -1.87 -61.95 3.64
CA THR A 674 -2.61 -62.44 2.46
C THR A 674 -2.90 -61.34 1.45
N THR A 675 -3.23 -61.72 0.21
CA THR A 675 -3.63 -60.78 -0.86
C THR A 675 -4.99 -61.18 -1.44
N SER A 676 -5.91 -60.23 -1.52
CA SER A 676 -7.20 -60.31 -2.21
C SER A 676 -7.18 -59.31 -3.37
N ILE A 677 -7.53 -59.72 -4.59
CA ILE A 677 -7.46 -58.89 -5.82
C ILE A 677 -8.86 -58.47 -6.32
N CYS A 678 -9.92 -58.93 -5.64
CA CYS A 678 -11.30 -58.52 -5.86
C CYS A 678 -12.17 -59.02 -4.70
N GLY A 679 -13.30 -58.35 -4.47
CA GLY A 679 -14.30 -58.79 -3.49
C GLY A 679 -15.26 -59.85 -4.02
N PRO A 680 -16.03 -60.49 -3.13
CA PRO A 680 -17.14 -61.32 -3.56
C PRO A 680 -18.15 -60.47 -4.34
N GLN A 681 -18.44 -60.87 -5.57
CA GLN A 681 -19.47 -60.26 -6.45
C GLN A 681 -20.64 -61.20 -6.75
N ILE A 682 -20.71 -62.37 -6.10
CA ILE A 682 -21.88 -63.27 -6.18
C ILE A 682 -22.92 -62.70 -5.21
N ASN A 683 -23.95 -62.05 -5.75
CA ASN A 683 -25.28 -62.25 -5.17
C ASN A 683 -25.64 -63.70 -5.46
N ARG A 684 -25.99 -64.47 -4.42
CA ARG A 684 -26.54 -65.80 -4.61
C ARG A 684 -27.72 -65.68 -5.59
N LYS A 685 -27.68 -66.42 -6.70
CA LYS A 685 -28.77 -66.44 -7.69
C LYS A 685 -29.96 -67.31 -7.25
N ASP A 686 -30.08 -67.60 -5.96
CA ASP A 686 -31.13 -68.44 -5.38
C ASP A 686 -32.32 -67.64 -4.83
N ASN A 687 -32.37 -66.31 -5.01
CA ASN A 687 -33.39 -65.43 -4.43
C ASN A 687 -34.18 -64.56 -5.44
N ASN A 688 -34.54 -65.12 -6.61
CA ASN A 688 -35.55 -64.55 -7.53
C ASN A 688 -35.24 -63.16 -8.16
N GLU A 689 -33.98 -62.83 -8.43
CA GLU A 689 -33.60 -61.54 -9.06
C GLU A 689 -33.74 -61.55 -10.60
N ALA A 690 -34.10 -60.40 -11.19
CA ALA A 690 -34.52 -60.24 -12.59
C ALA A 690 -33.43 -60.54 -13.65
N ALA A 691 -33.84 -61.13 -14.78
CA ALA A 691 -32.95 -61.45 -15.91
C ALA A 691 -32.40 -60.17 -16.59
N GLY A 692 -31.08 -60.10 -16.79
CA GLY A 692 -30.42 -59.03 -17.56
C GLY A 692 -29.19 -58.38 -16.90
N VAL A 693 -28.88 -58.68 -15.65
CA VAL A 693 -27.62 -58.26 -15.02
C VAL A 693 -26.46 -59.18 -15.45
N ALA A 694 -25.38 -58.56 -15.93
CA ALA A 694 -24.21 -59.26 -16.48
C ALA A 694 -23.48 -60.09 -15.42
N PHE A 695 -22.94 -61.23 -15.84
CA PHE A 695 -22.05 -62.08 -15.06
C PHE A 695 -20.70 -61.40 -14.86
N GLU A 696 -20.26 -61.16 -13.63
CA GLU A 696 -18.92 -60.63 -13.37
C GLU A 696 -18.22 -61.39 -12.23
N SER A 697 -16.99 -61.81 -12.51
CA SER A 697 -16.25 -62.94 -11.95
C SER A 697 -15.81 -62.80 -10.48
N PHE A 698 -15.55 -63.95 -9.86
CA PHE A 698 -14.62 -64.08 -8.73
C PHE A 698 -13.22 -64.14 -9.33
N CYS A 699 -12.31 -63.31 -8.87
CA CYS A 699 -10.89 -63.66 -8.95
C CYS A 699 -10.65 -64.72 -7.86
N GLY A 700 -11.00 -65.97 -8.16
CA GLY A 700 -10.40 -67.09 -7.46
C GLY A 700 -8.91 -67.05 -7.81
N VAL A 701 -8.09 -66.40 -6.98
CA VAL A 701 -6.66 -66.66 -7.05
C VAL A 701 -6.51 -68.09 -6.59
N GLU A 702 -6.23 -68.99 -7.53
CA GLU A 702 -5.92 -70.37 -7.22
C GLU A 702 -4.63 -70.39 -6.39
N VAL A 703 -4.75 -70.73 -5.12
CA VAL A 703 -3.66 -70.74 -4.14
C VAL A 703 -3.03 -72.13 -4.14
N VAL A 704 -1.69 -72.18 -4.17
CA VAL A 704 -0.93 -73.43 -3.93
C VAL A 704 -0.34 -73.39 -2.52
N LEU A 705 -0.83 -74.24 -1.63
CA LEU A 705 -0.30 -74.45 -0.30
C LEU A 705 0.66 -75.65 -0.32
N MET A 706 1.85 -75.49 0.25
CA MET A 706 2.84 -76.55 0.31
C MET A 706 3.27 -76.82 1.75
N THR A 707 3.56 -78.08 2.03
CA THR A 707 4.28 -78.48 3.25
C THR A 707 5.72 -77.96 3.21
N LYS A 708 6.38 -77.94 4.38
CA LYS A 708 7.84 -77.90 4.42
C LYS A 708 8.42 -79.11 3.67
N GLU A 709 9.71 -79.09 3.34
CA GLU A 709 10.36 -80.29 2.81
C GLU A 709 10.30 -81.44 3.82
N VAL A 710 9.92 -82.63 3.34
CA VAL A 710 9.73 -83.84 4.14
C VAL A 710 10.56 -85.00 3.59
N ASP A 711 10.97 -85.91 4.46
CA ASP A 711 11.67 -87.13 4.08
C ASP A 711 10.66 -88.20 3.65
N LEU A 712 10.66 -88.55 2.36
CA LEU A 712 9.72 -89.51 1.78
C LEU A 712 9.99 -90.97 2.19
N LYS A 713 11.09 -91.21 2.92
CA LYS A 713 11.43 -92.50 3.53
C LYS A 713 10.82 -92.70 4.92
N VAL A 714 10.10 -91.70 5.46
CA VAL A 714 9.50 -91.78 6.79
C VAL A 714 7.99 -91.78 6.68
N VAL A 715 7.34 -92.82 7.21
CA VAL A 715 5.88 -92.88 7.31
C VAL A 715 5.42 -91.82 8.30
N ALA A 716 4.81 -90.75 7.79
CA ALA A 716 4.35 -89.62 8.57
C ALA A 716 3.23 -88.86 7.84
N GLY A 717 2.35 -88.25 8.63
CA GLY A 717 1.38 -87.27 8.16
C GLY A 717 1.95 -85.85 8.30
N HIS A 718 1.79 -85.04 7.26
CA HIS A 718 2.25 -83.66 7.25
C HIS A 718 1.07 -82.73 7.07
N THR A 719 0.76 -82.00 8.14
CA THR A 719 -0.43 -81.14 8.23
C THR A 719 -0.07 -79.69 7.93
N ILE A 720 -0.84 -79.06 7.04
CA ILE A 720 -0.96 -77.61 6.90
C ILE A 720 -2.22 -77.22 7.67
N THR A 721 -2.05 -76.51 8.78
CA THR A 721 -3.19 -75.96 9.54
C THR A 721 -3.57 -74.62 8.93
N LEU A 722 -4.83 -74.45 8.55
CA LEU A 722 -5.32 -73.16 8.08
C LEU A 722 -5.58 -72.23 9.27
N PRO A 723 -5.48 -70.91 9.10
CA PRO A 723 -5.90 -69.95 10.11
C PRO A 723 -7.38 -70.15 10.50
N ALA A 724 -7.74 -69.78 11.72
CA ALA A 724 -9.14 -69.81 12.15
C ALA A 724 -10.00 -68.87 11.28
N GLY A 725 -11.20 -69.33 10.89
CA GLY A 725 -12.11 -68.59 10.01
C GLY A 725 -11.78 -68.71 8.52
N CYS A 726 -11.07 -69.78 8.12
CA CYS A 726 -10.69 -70.01 6.73
C CYS A 726 -11.03 -71.43 6.30
N HIS A 727 -11.48 -71.56 5.07
CA HIS A 727 -11.80 -72.82 4.42
C HIS A 727 -11.06 -72.93 3.08
N PHE A 728 -10.54 -74.11 2.75
CA PHE A 728 -9.84 -74.37 1.50
C PHE A 728 -10.56 -75.45 0.68
N TRP A 729 -11.02 -75.09 -0.51
CA TRP A 729 -11.55 -76.00 -1.52
C TRP A 729 -10.42 -76.46 -2.41
N ILE A 730 -10.29 -77.76 -2.60
CA ILE A 730 -9.15 -78.36 -3.30
C ILE A 730 -9.56 -78.61 -4.76
N ASP A 731 -8.83 -78.03 -5.71
CA ASP A 731 -8.99 -78.30 -7.16
C ASP A 731 -8.01 -79.38 -7.64
N ALA A 732 -6.79 -79.38 -7.08
CA ALA A 732 -5.77 -80.38 -7.34
C ALA A 732 -4.84 -80.56 -6.13
N MET A 733 -4.21 -81.71 -6.01
CA MET A 733 -3.21 -81.98 -4.98
C MET A 733 -2.06 -82.79 -5.57
N GLY A 734 -0.97 -82.92 -4.83
CA GLY A 734 0.15 -83.71 -5.32
C GLY A 734 1.37 -83.66 -4.42
N LEU A 735 2.42 -84.29 -4.91
CA LEU A 735 3.71 -84.37 -4.25
C LEU A 735 4.79 -84.05 -5.27
N GLU A 736 5.68 -83.12 -4.95
CA GLU A 736 6.90 -82.85 -5.71
C GLU A 736 8.11 -83.47 -5.01
N ALA A 737 8.95 -84.20 -5.74
CA ALA A 737 10.22 -84.67 -5.23
C ALA A 737 11.31 -83.61 -5.44
N THR A 738 11.98 -83.17 -4.37
CA THR A 738 13.06 -82.18 -4.43
C THR A 738 14.44 -82.83 -4.53
N VAL A 739 14.60 -84.04 -3.98
CA VAL A 739 15.81 -84.86 -4.06
C VAL A 739 15.43 -86.32 -4.26
N VAL A 740 16.09 -87.02 -5.20
CA VAL A 740 15.93 -88.46 -5.40
C VAL A 740 17.30 -89.09 -5.68
N THR A 741 17.74 -90.04 -4.86
CA THR A 741 19.01 -90.75 -5.04
C THR A 741 18.88 -92.20 -4.60
N GLY A 742 19.24 -93.14 -5.49
CA GLY A 742 19.23 -94.57 -5.19
C GLY A 742 17.84 -95.16 -4.94
N MET A 743 16.78 -94.56 -5.49
CA MET A 743 15.40 -95.02 -5.29
C MET A 743 15.14 -96.36 -6.00
N THR A 744 14.64 -97.34 -5.26
CA THR A 744 14.20 -98.66 -5.76
C THR A 744 12.71 -98.88 -5.61
N VAL A 745 12.06 -98.20 -4.65
CA VAL A 745 10.61 -98.26 -4.42
C VAL A 745 10.06 -96.85 -4.20
N GLN A 746 9.01 -96.51 -4.94
CA GLN A 746 8.27 -95.24 -4.80
C GLN A 746 7.47 -95.20 -3.48
N PRO A 747 7.27 -94.03 -2.87
CA PRO A 747 6.39 -93.92 -1.70
C PRO A 747 4.92 -94.16 -2.09
N THR A 748 4.16 -94.69 -1.14
CA THR A 748 2.68 -94.65 -1.19
C THR A 748 2.21 -93.46 -0.38
N VAL A 749 1.36 -92.64 -0.97
CA VAL A 749 0.87 -91.39 -0.37
C VAL A 749 -0.64 -91.32 -0.38
N SER A 750 -1.20 -90.52 0.53
CA SER A 750 -2.63 -90.22 0.63
C SER A 750 -2.83 -88.75 0.99
N TYR A 751 -4.01 -88.23 0.68
CA TYR A 751 -4.37 -86.83 0.86
C TYR A 751 -5.69 -86.70 1.61
N GLY A 752 -5.73 -85.82 2.60
CA GLY A 752 -6.93 -85.63 3.41
C GLY A 752 -6.78 -84.50 4.40
N ILE A 753 -7.33 -84.70 5.59
CA ILE A 753 -7.40 -83.71 6.66
C ILE A 753 -6.95 -84.32 7.99
N THR A 754 -6.81 -83.48 9.01
CA THR A 754 -6.50 -83.95 10.37
C THR A 754 -7.56 -84.97 10.82
N GLY A 755 -7.13 -86.18 11.18
CA GLY A 755 -8.00 -87.28 11.60
C GLY A 755 -8.56 -88.16 10.47
N ASN A 756 -8.42 -87.77 9.20
CA ASN A 756 -8.79 -88.59 8.04
C ASN A 756 -7.88 -88.30 6.84
N THR A 757 -6.77 -89.03 6.71
CA THR A 757 -5.73 -88.78 5.70
C THR A 757 -6.08 -89.26 4.30
N THR A 758 -7.23 -89.89 4.09
CA THR A 758 -7.67 -90.42 2.80
C THR A 758 -8.92 -89.74 2.25
N LYS A 759 -9.41 -88.69 2.92
CA LYS A 759 -10.64 -87.99 2.55
C LYS A 759 -10.62 -87.53 1.09
N HIS A 760 -9.50 -86.97 0.66
CA HIS A 760 -9.36 -86.36 -0.66
C HIS A 760 -8.61 -87.23 -1.64
N GLY A 761 -7.73 -88.13 -1.18
CA GLY A 761 -7.02 -89.09 -2.03
C GLY A 761 -6.72 -90.37 -1.27
N ALA A 762 -7.19 -91.50 -1.79
CA ALA A 762 -6.89 -92.81 -1.23
C ALA A 762 -5.39 -93.12 -1.32
N ALA A 763 -4.89 -94.00 -0.45
CA ALA A 763 -3.48 -94.38 -0.46
C ALA A 763 -3.08 -95.04 -1.79
N ALA A 764 -2.19 -94.41 -2.55
CA ALA A 764 -1.72 -94.87 -3.86
C ALA A 764 -0.19 -94.75 -3.97
N ILE A 765 0.43 -95.71 -4.67
CA ILE A 765 1.87 -95.67 -4.98
C ILE A 765 2.10 -94.58 -6.03
N THR A 766 3.00 -93.62 -5.74
CA THR A 766 3.37 -92.59 -6.72
C THR A 766 4.10 -93.22 -7.90
N THR A 767 3.98 -92.64 -9.10
CA THR A 767 4.59 -93.17 -10.32
C THR A 767 5.51 -92.17 -11.02
N ALA A 768 5.28 -90.87 -10.82
CA ALA A 768 5.95 -89.79 -11.52
C ALA A 768 7.25 -89.32 -10.85
N LEU A 769 7.50 -89.66 -9.58
CA LEU A 769 8.63 -89.14 -8.76
C LEU A 769 9.98 -89.82 -9.07
N THR A 770 10.32 -89.96 -10.35
CA THR A 770 11.49 -90.75 -10.81
C THR A 770 12.83 -90.01 -10.69
N ALA A 771 12.81 -88.69 -10.51
CA ALA A 771 13.99 -87.84 -10.34
C ALA A 771 13.61 -86.58 -9.55
N ALA A 772 14.62 -85.79 -9.14
CA ALA A 772 14.39 -84.47 -8.55
C ALA A 772 13.61 -83.55 -9.52
N PHE A 773 12.77 -82.68 -8.96
CA PHE A 773 11.86 -81.75 -9.64
C PHE A 773 10.79 -82.42 -10.52
N LYS A 774 10.50 -83.70 -10.28
CA LYS A 774 9.31 -84.38 -10.80
C LYS A 774 8.18 -84.28 -9.79
N ARG A 775 6.94 -84.20 -10.31
CA ARG A 775 5.73 -84.10 -9.49
C ARG A 775 4.70 -85.15 -9.89
N GLU A 776 4.03 -85.67 -8.88
CA GLU A 776 2.78 -86.42 -9.00
C GLU A 776 1.61 -85.44 -8.83
N ILE A 777 0.59 -85.56 -9.67
CA ILE A 777 -0.62 -84.71 -9.61
C ILE A 777 -1.82 -85.63 -9.46
N GLU A 778 -2.67 -85.37 -8.47
CA GLU A 778 -3.89 -86.12 -8.21
C GLU A 778 -5.11 -85.21 -8.19
N THR A 779 -6.24 -85.73 -8.69
CA THR A 779 -7.55 -85.09 -8.60
C THR A 779 -8.20 -85.48 -7.27
N PRO A 780 -8.69 -84.52 -6.47
CA PRO A 780 -9.35 -84.83 -5.21
C PRO A 780 -10.67 -85.60 -5.42
N LEU A 781 -10.96 -86.52 -4.50
CA LEU A 781 -12.19 -87.31 -4.44
C LEU A 781 -13.39 -86.46 -4.01
N VAL A 782 -13.17 -85.42 -3.20
CA VAL A 782 -14.23 -84.57 -2.64
C VAL A 782 -13.85 -83.07 -2.76
N PRO A 783 -13.70 -82.52 -3.99
CA PRO A 783 -13.21 -81.15 -4.20
C PRO A 783 -14.06 -80.04 -3.56
N GLU A 784 -15.36 -80.31 -3.36
CA GLU A 784 -16.37 -79.32 -2.95
C GLU A 784 -16.44 -79.06 -1.43
N ASP A 785 -15.61 -79.75 -0.63
CA ASP A 785 -15.57 -79.55 0.82
C ASP A 785 -14.58 -78.42 1.19
N GLY A 786 -15.05 -77.42 1.93
CA GLY A 786 -14.21 -76.36 2.48
C GLY A 786 -13.46 -76.83 3.73
N GLU A 787 -12.18 -77.14 3.61
CA GLU A 787 -11.40 -77.73 4.70
C GLU A 787 -10.72 -76.71 5.60
N THR A 788 -10.51 -77.07 6.88
CA THR A 788 -9.77 -76.26 7.87
C THR A 788 -8.34 -76.77 8.13
N SER A 789 -7.98 -77.93 7.57
CA SER A 789 -6.62 -78.48 7.60
C SER A 789 -6.38 -79.33 6.36
N LEU A 790 -5.14 -79.40 5.89
CA LEU A 790 -4.74 -80.20 4.74
C LEU A 790 -3.62 -81.15 5.16
N VAL A 791 -3.72 -82.43 4.81
CA VAL A 791 -2.75 -83.46 5.19
C VAL A 791 -2.30 -84.23 3.97
N GLY A 792 -1.00 -84.19 3.70
CA GLY A 792 -0.32 -85.18 2.85
C GLY A 792 0.36 -86.21 3.74
N ALA A 793 0.04 -87.49 3.55
CA ALA A 793 0.57 -88.56 4.39
C ALA A 793 1.30 -89.61 3.56
N ILE A 794 2.49 -89.97 4.01
CA ILE A 794 3.24 -91.11 3.49
C ILE A 794 2.74 -92.34 4.25
N THR A 795 2.05 -93.25 3.56
CA THR A 795 1.49 -94.48 4.15
C THR A 795 2.46 -95.65 4.03
N VAL A 796 3.30 -95.65 2.99
CA VAL A 796 4.42 -96.57 2.83
C VAL A 796 5.64 -95.77 2.39
N ALA A 797 6.73 -95.88 3.15
CA ALA A 797 7.97 -95.18 2.87
C ALA A 797 8.60 -95.59 1.53
N ALA A 798 9.21 -94.61 0.85
CA ALA A 798 10.09 -94.88 -0.27
C ALA A 798 11.33 -95.68 0.18
N THR A 799 11.86 -96.54 -0.68
CA THR A 799 13.19 -97.14 -0.48
C THR A 799 14.17 -96.43 -1.40
N ALA A 800 15.05 -95.61 -0.80
CA ALA A 800 16.05 -94.82 -1.50
C ALA A 800 17.23 -94.51 -0.57
N THR A 801 18.40 -94.14 -1.11
CA THR A 801 19.49 -93.57 -0.30
C THR A 801 19.03 -92.25 0.33
N THR A 802 18.50 -91.35 -0.51
CA THR A 802 17.90 -90.07 -0.08
C THR A 802 16.70 -89.78 -0.97
N MET A 803 15.56 -89.42 -0.36
CA MET A 803 14.40 -88.95 -1.10
C MET A 803 13.64 -87.90 -0.30
N LEU A 804 13.60 -86.67 -0.79
CA LEU A 804 12.93 -85.53 -0.14
C LEU A 804 11.84 -84.98 -1.06
N GLY A 805 10.79 -84.39 -0.50
CA GLY A 805 9.72 -83.79 -1.29
C GLY A 805 8.82 -82.84 -0.51
N ARG A 806 7.81 -82.30 -1.19
CA ARG A 806 6.79 -81.41 -0.63
C ARG A 806 5.42 -81.77 -1.17
N PHE A 807 4.50 -82.07 -0.26
CA PHE A 807 3.09 -82.13 -0.60
C PHE A 807 2.57 -80.73 -0.93
N TYR A 808 1.75 -80.62 -1.98
CA TYR A 808 1.08 -79.40 -2.38
C TYR A 808 -0.42 -79.61 -2.60
N PHE A 809 -1.18 -78.55 -2.37
CA PHE A 809 -2.62 -78.47 -2.58
C PHE A 809 -2.91 -77.18 -3.32
N LYS A 810 -3.65 -77.26 -4.41
CA LYS A 810 -4.00 -76.18 -5.32
C LYS A 810 -5.52 -76.03 -5.29
N GLY A 811 -6.01 -74.82 -5.10
CA GLY A 811 -7.45 -74.56 -5.03
C GLY A 811 -7.78 -73.20 -4.46
N MET A 812 -8.98 -73.05 -3.90
CA MET A 812 -9.50 -71.76 -3.44
C MET A 812 -9.47 -71.67 -1.91
N LEU A 813 -8.76 -70.67 -1.38
CA LEU A 813 -8.82 -70.28 0.03
C LEU A 813 -9.88 -69.19 0.22
N ILE A 814 -10.88 -69.43 1.07
CA ILE A 814 -11.97 -68.48 1.36
C ILE A 814 -11.99 -68.16 2.86
N GLU A 815 -12.18 -66.88 3.19
CA GLU A 815 -12.40 -66.39 4.56
C GLU A 815 -13.90 -66.48 4.89
N ASP A 816 -14.25 -66.86 6.13
CA ASP A 816 -15.62 -66.73 6.64
C ASP A 816 -16.04 -65.25 6.68
N GLU A 817 -17.32 -64.98 6.35
CA GLU A 817 -17.88 -63.60 6.28
C GLU A 817 -17.93 -62.85 7.61
#